data_AF-A0AAU1ADL3-F1
#
_entry.id   AF-A0AAU1ADL3-F1
#
_cell.length_a   1.000
_cell.length_b   1.000
_cell.length_c   1.000
_cell.angle_alpha   90.00
_cell.angle_beta   90.00
_cell.angle_gamma   90.00
#
_symmetry.space_group_name_H-M   'P 1'
#
loop_
_entity.id
_entity.type
_entity.pdbx_description
1 polymer ?
#
loop_
_entity_poly.entity_id
_entity_poly.type
_entity_poly.pdbx_seq_one_letter_code
_entity_poly.pdbx_strand_id
1 'polypeptide(L)'
;MTTVDQPVDVLLSDGSTVQLRPISPDDAPAIVAMHSRFSERTRYLRYFSPYPRIPERDLIRFVTVDHHDREAFVVLAGDRLVAVGRYERLGPQAPEAEVAFVVEDAFQGRGIGSVLMEHLADAARRNGIMSFVAEVLPANGTMLRVFSDFGYQVQRAYADGVVHLSFPIAPTEATLEVQRGREHRTEARSIARLLAPRGIAVYGASATGQGVGAAVLGHLRDGGFTGAVVPVHPSASTVAGLPAYPSAVDAGVAVDLAVVAVPPEAATAVVTDAAAAGVHGLVVISAGFAEAGGEGAARQRALVRAAHAAGMRVVGPNCLGVANTDPVVRLNATLAPALPPAGRVGIFSQSGAFGVALLAEADRRGLGLSSFVSAGNRADVSGNDLLQYWQDDPGTDVIMLYLETFGNPRKFARLARRIGRAKPVVALASPARPAGVGDTAGPDEVAVAALFAQSGVIRVDTVPELLDVGVLLANQPLPAGGRVGVVGNSSALTGLAATACVGQGLTVADGYPRDVAPSAGADEFAAALAETAADDRVDALVVVFAPPLPGQRTEVDADVTAALPAALALGKPTVATFLVGRLPAGVPAYGGVEEAVRALARVHRYAEWLRRPPGVAPELPGIDRDAAAAALRVDGTDVDALLAAYGIEAVASVPVASVDAAVDAATRVGFPVALKAAAAGLRHRLDLGAVRLDLPDEASVRRAYADMAAGFGADVLVQPMVPPGVACVVELVEDPAFGPVVGFGLGGVATELLGDRAWRAVPLTHTDAAELVDEPRAAPLLRGHRGAAPVDRAALADLLLRVGQLADEQPRVRSVTLNPVLARPDGISVLHAQVRVGGVAARPDTGPRRL
;
A
#
# COMPACT_ATOMS: atom_id res chain seq x y z
N MET A 1 -9.18 -9.24 24.27
CA MET A 1 -7.85 -8.60 24.39
C MET A 1 -7.74 -7.57 23.28
N THR A 2 -8.02 -6.32 23.61
CA THR A 2 -7.92 -5.18 22.69
C THR A 2 -6.46 -4.79 22.50
N THR A 3 -6.13 -4.29 21.32
CA THR A 3 -4.79 -3.90 20.82
C THR A 3 -4.04 -2.82 21.61
N VAL A 4 -4.50 -2.45 22.81
CA VAL A 4 -3.96 -1.34 23.63
C VAL A 4 -2.94 -1.83 24.67
N ASP A 5 -2.94 -3.12 25.02
CA ASP A 5 -2.02 -3.67 26.05
C ASP A 5 -0.59 -3.93 25.54
N GLN A 6 -0.30 -3.71 24.26
CA GLN A 6 0.99 -4.05 23.67
C GLN A 6 1.81 -2.80 23.35
N PRO A 7 3.12 -2.80 23.69
CA PRO A 7 4.02 -1.76 23.24
C PRO A 7 4.03 -1.65 21.71
N VAL A 8 4.01 -0.42 21.21
CA VAL A 8 4.08 -0.10 19.79
C VAL A 8 5.32 0.73 19.51
N ASP A 9 6.03 0.39 18.44
CA ASP A 9 7.19 1.16 18.02
C ASP A 9 6.75 2.28 17.08
N VAL A 10 7.32 3.47 17.25
CA VAL A 10 6.93 4.67 16.51
C VAL A 10 8.15 5.43 16.04
N LEU A 11 8.08 5.94 14.81
CA LEU A 11 9.10 6.84 14.28
C LEU A 11 8.91 8.28 14.76
N LEU A 12 10.02 8.90 15.12
CA LEU A 12 10.13 10.31 15.45
C LEU A 12 10.53 11.14 14.23
N SER A 13 10.32 12.46 14.29
CA SER A 13 10.55 13.35 13.15
C SER A 13 12.01 13.44 12.70
N ASP A 14 12.97 12.92 13.48
CA ASP A 14 14.38 12.78 13.10
C ASP A 14 14.70 11.41 12.44
N GLY A 15 13.69 10.54 12.30
CA GLY A 15 13.80 9.21 11.72
C GLY A 15 14.25 8.12 12.70
N SER A 16 14.44 8.44 13.99
CA SER A 16 14.71 7.42 15.03
C SER A 16 13.42 6.75 15.51
N THR A 17 13.54 5.58 16.11
CA THR A 17 12.43 4.85 16.72
C THR A 17 12.34 5.07 18.23
N VAL A 18 11.13 5.02 18.77
CA VAL A 18 10.84 4.94 20.20
C VAL A 18 9.72 3.95 20.45
N GLN A 19 9.62 3.44 21.66
CA GLN A 19 8.52 2.58 22.06
C GLN A 19 7.47 3.41 22.81
N LEU A 20 6.20 3.23 22.48
CA LEU A 20 5.05 3.76 23.20
C LEU A 20 4.27 2.60 23.82
N ARG A 21 3.84 2.75 25.07
CA ARG A 21 2.96 1.77 25.73
C ARG A 21 2.11 2.43 26.81
N PRO A 22 1.02 1.78 27.27
CA PRO A 22 0.31 2.23 28.46
C PRO A 22 1.25 2.33 29.67
N ILE A 23 0.94 3.28 30.55
CA ILE A 23 1.63 3.41 31.84
C ILE A 23 1.26 2.24 32.75
N SER A 24 2.21 1.82 33.59
CA SER A 24 2.00 0.84 34.67
C SER A 24 2.35 1.47 36.02
N PRO A 25 1.76 1.01 37.14
CA PRO A 25 2.22 1.37 38.48
C PRO A 25 3.73 1.20 38.70
N ASP A 26 4.34 0.22 38.02
CA ASP A 26 5.79 -0.05 38.09
C ASP A 26 6.65 1.07 37.47
N ASP A 27 6.05 2.00 36.73
CA ASP A 27 6.75 3.14 36.13
C ASP A 27 7.03 4.27 37.12
N ALA A 28 6.54 4.20 38.35
CA ALA A 28 6.71 5.26 39.35
C ALA A 28 8.17 5.71 39.52
N PRO A 29 9.18 4.81 39.64
CA PRO A 29 10.59 5.22 39.71
C PRO A 29 11.07 5.92 38.43
N ALA A 30 10.64 5.43 37.25
CA ALA A 30 11.01 6.00 35.96
C ALA A 30 10.41 7.39 35.73
N ILE A 31 9.17 7.63 36.20
CA ILE A 31 8.52 8.94 36.17
C ILE A 31 9.28 9.94 37.06
N VAL A 32 9.67 9.54 38.27
CA VAL A 32 10.48 10.39 39.17
C VAL A 32 11.84 10.70 38.54
N ALA A 33 12.50 9.70 37.97
CA ALA A 33 13.77 9.86 37.28
C ALA A 33 13.64 10.84 36.10
N MET A 34 12.61 10.70 35.26
CA MET A 34 12.33 11.62 34.16
C MET A 34 12.12 13.05 34.67
N HIS A 35 11.28 13.23 35.68
CA HIS A 35 10.97 14.54 36.24
C HIS A 35 12.22 15.27 36.80
N SER A 36 13.14 14.51 37.40
CA SER A 36 14.41 15.05 37.91
C SER A 36 15.29 15.68 36.81
N ARG A 37 15.14 15.23 35.56
CA ARG A 37 15.89 15.72 34.39
C ARG A 37 15.26 16.93 33.71
N PHE A 38 14.01 17.27 34.03
CA PHE A 38 13.34 18.45 33.46
C PHE A 38 14.05 19.74 33.86
N SER A 39 14.12 20.69 32.93
CA SER A 39 14.49 22.07 33.26
C SER A 39 13.42 22.71 34.16
N GLU A 40 13.81 23.76 34.90
CA GLU A 40 12.86 24.57 35.67
C GLU A 40 11.75 25.13 34.78
N ARG A 41 12.10 25.51 33.55
CA ARG A 41 11.16 25.97 32.54
C ARG A 41 10.14 24.88 32.20
N THR A 42 10.56 23.65 31.91
CA THR A 42 9.65 22.54 31.59
C THR A 42 8.69 22.25 32.76
N ARG A 43 9.18 22.26 34.00
CA ARG A 43 8.34 22.07 35.20
C ARG A 43 7.32 23.20 35.36
N TYR A 44 7.76 24.45 35.24
CA TYR A 44 6.89 25.62 35.36
C TYR A 44 5.80 25.62 34.27
N LEU A 45 6.17 25.33 33.02
CA LEU A 45 5.22 25.28 31.91
C LEU A 45 4.20 24.13 32.02
N ARG A 46 4.54 23.06 32.74
CA ARG A 46 3.68 21.88 32.95
C ARG A 46 2.74 22.00 34.14
N TYR A 47 3.22 22.55 35.25
CA TYR A 47 2.51 22.54 36.54
C TYR A 47 2.07 23.94 37.00
N PHE A 48 2.35 24.97 36.19
CA PHE A 48 2.03 26.38 36.43
C PHE A 48 2.58 26.94 37.76
N SER A 49 3.52 26.20 38.37
CA SER A 49 4.09 26.49 39.67
C SER A 49 5.46 25.82 39.81
N PRO A 50 6.31 26.27 40.74
CA PRO A 50 7.53 25.55 41.10
C PRO A 50 7.18 24.16 41.63
N TYR A 51 7.50 23.13 40.85
CA TYR A 51 7.20 21.74 41.17
C TYR A 51 8.49 20.92 41.22
N PRO A 52 9.36 21.08 42.24
CA PRO A 52 10.71 20.52 42.25
C PRO A 52 10.74 19.00 42.45
N ARG A 53 9.73 18.44 43.10
CA ARG A 53 9.57 17.00 43.35
C ARG A 53 8.09 16.64 43.17
N ILE A 54 7.82 15.41 42.72
CA ILE A 54 6.47 14.88 42.63
C ILE A 54 6.08 14.38 44.03
N PRO A 55 5.02 14.93 44.68
CA PRO A 55 4.48 14.37 45.91
C PRO A 55 4.02 12.92 45.71
N GLU A 56 4.16 12.07 46.73
CA GLU A 56 3.82 10.64 46.65
C GLU A 56 2.37 10.39 46.21
N ARG A 57 1.43 11.18 46.74
CA ARG A 57 0.02 11.11 46.36
C ARG A 57 -0.18 11.35 44.87
N ASP A 58 0.51 12.35 44.31
CA ASP A 58 0.37 12.70 42.90
C ASP A 58 1.07 11.67 42.02
N LEU A 59 2.20 11.11 42.47
CA LEU A 59 2.88 10.01 41.79
C LEU A 59 1.99 8.77 41.67
N ILE A 60 1.35 8.33 42.76
CA ILE A 60 0.40 7.21 42.75
C ILE A 60 -0.73 7.49 41.76
N ARG A 61 -1.33 8.69 41.85
CA ARG A 61 -2.37 9.11 40.90
C ARG A 61 -1.89 9.11 39.46
N PHE A 62 -0.62 9.46 39.20
CA PHE A 62 -0.06 9.56 37.85
C PHE A 62 0.17 8.21 37.18
N VAL A 63 0.47 7.15 37.95
CA VAL A 63 0.79 5.82 37.41
C VAL A 63 -0.38 4.84 37.50
N THR A 64 -1.40 5.14 38.29
CA THR A 64 -2.62 4.34 38.41
C THR A 64 -3.74 4.94 37.57
N VAL A 65 -4.10 4.25 36.49
CA VAL A 65 -5.16 4.61 35.54
C VAL A 65 -6.16 3.44 35.39
N ASP A 66 -7.39 3.73 34.97
CA ASP A 66 -8.46 2.73 34.80
C ASP A 66 -8.68 2.33 33.32
N HIS A 67 -7.93 2.94 32.39
CA HIS A 67 -8.02 2.76 30.95
C HIS A 67 -9.40 3.09 30.35
N HIS A 68 -10.25 3.82 31.10
CA HIS A 68 -11.58 4.23 30.68
C HIS A 68 -11.77 5.74 30.84
N ASP A 69 -11.84 6.23 32.08
CA ASP A 69 -11.98 7.64 32.41
C ASP A 69 -10.62 8.33 32.56
N ARG A 70 -9.59 7.54 32.85
CA ARG A 70 -8.20 7.99 32.95
C ARG A 70 -7.34 7.06 32.13
N GLU A 71 -6.53 7.64 31.25
CA GLU A 71 -5.57 6.88 30.43
C GLU A 71 -4.25 7.62 30.36
N ALA A 72 -3.15 6.88 30.28
CA ALA A 72 -1.84 7.47 30.08
C ALA A 72 -0.91 6.55 29.29
N PHE A 73 -0.19 7.16 28.35
CA PHE A 73 0.85 6.52 27.57
C PHE A 73 2.21 7.10 27.93
N VAL A 74 3.21 6.22 28.00
CA VAL A 74 4.61 6.57 28.20
C VAL A 74 5.40 6.29 26.93
N VAL A 75 6.44 7.09 26.69
CA VAL A 75 7.38 6.89 25.59
C VAL A 75 8.74 6.55 26.15
N LEU A 76 9.33 5.46 25.64
CA LEU A 76 10.65 4.96 25.99
C LEU A 76 11.60 5.12 24.81
N ALA A 77 12.78 5.68 25.08
CA ALA A 77 13.94 5.65 24.20
C ALA A 77 14.97 4.71 24.83
N GLY A 78 15.09 3.50 24.31
CA GLY A 78 15.72 2.38 25.03
C GLY A 78 14.87 1.93 26.21
N ASP A 79 15.51 1.78 27.36
CA ASP A 79 14.87 1.54 28.66
C ASP A 79 14.45 2.85 29.37
N ARG A 80 14.82 4.01 28.80
CA ARG A 80 14.59 5.30 29.44
C ARG A 80 13.23 5.89 29.07
N LEU A 81 12.40 6.14 30.07
CA LEU A 81 11.16 6.92 29.93
C LEU A 81 11.49 8.40 29.69
N VAL A 82 11.01 8.95 28.57
CA VAL A 82 11.33 10.31 28.08
C VAL A 82 10.11 11.21 27.89
N ALA A 83 8.90 10.64 27.88
CA ALA A 83 7.67 11.42 27.85
C ALA A 83 6.49 10.67 28.46
N VAL A 84 5.48 11.43 28.87
CA VAL A 84 4.17 10.91 29.26
C VAL A 84 3.06 11.82 28.73
N GLY A 85 2.02 11.22 28.19
CA GLY A 85 0.77 11.88 27.79
C GLY A 85 -0.39 11.20 28.48
N ARG A 86 -1.41 11.96 28.90
CA ARG A 86 -2.58 11.43 29.60
C ARG A 86 -3.84 12.22 29.30
N TYR A 87 -4.98 11.58 29.48
CA TYR A 87 -6.25 12.29 29.61
C TYR A 87 -6.97 11.90 30.91
N GLU A 88 -7.83 12.80 31.40
CA GLU A 88 -8.74 12.56 32.53
C GLU A 88 -10.13 13.14 32.19
N ARG A 89 -11.17 12.31 32.24
CA ARG A 89 -12.54 12.72 31.93
C ARG A 89 -13.03 13.76 32.95
N LEU A 90 -13.69 14.83 32.48
CA LEU A 90 -14.13 15.94 33.33
C LEU A 90 -15.26 15.60 34.32
N GLY A 91 -15.93 14.47 34.12
CA GLY A 91 -16.96 13.96 35.02
C GLY A 91 -17.49 12.61 34.54
N PRO A 92 -18.29 11.90 35.35
CA PRO A 92 -18.87 10.62 34.95
C PRO A 92 -19.67 10.77 33.65
N GLN A 93 -19.32 9.97 32.63
CA GLN A 93 -19.93 10.00 31.29
C GLN A 93 -19.85 11.34 30.53
N ALA A 94 -19.04 12.30 30.98
CA ALA A 94 -18.84 13.55 30.26
C ALA A 94 -18.21 13.27 28.88
N PRO A 95 -18.64 13.94 27.79
CA PRO A 95 -18.06 13.78 26.45
C PRO A 95 -16.69 14.47 26.30
N GLU A 96 -16.18 15.09 27.36
CA GLU A 96 -14.97 15.91 27.43
C GLU A 96 -13.95 15.28 28.38
N ALA A 97 -12.68 15.35 28.00
CA ALA A 97 -11.56 14.99 28.88
C ALA A 97 -10.44 16.02 28.81
N GLU A 98 -9.82 16.31 29.95
CA GLU A 98 -8.63 17.14 30.03
C GLU A 98 -7.42 16.34 29.53
N VAL A 99 -6.67 16.87 28.58
CA VAL A 99 -5.50 16.22 27.98
C VAL A 99 -4.20 16.96 28.32
N ALA A 100 -3.17 16.21 28.65
CA ALA A 100 -1.98 16.76 29.26
C ALA A 100 -0.73 15.95 28.90
N PHE A 101 0.35 16.62 28.46
CA PHE A 101 1.62 16.00 28.07
C PHE A 101 2.83 16.64 28.77
N VAL A 102 3.90 15.86 28.92
CA VAL A 102 5.24 16.38 29.20
C VAL A 102 6.29 15.54 28.47
N VAL A 103 7.28 16.20 27.89
CA VAL A 103 8.39 15.60 27.14
C VAL A 103 9.70 16.15 27.71
N GLU A 104 10.65 15.27 28.02
CA GLU A 104 11.99 15.64 28.46
C GLU A 104 12.65 16.59 27.46
N ASP A 105 13.33 17.63 27.95
CA ASP A 105 13.92 18.71 27.17
C ASP A 105 14.76 18.20 25.98
N ALA A 106 15.59 17.16 26.18
CA ALA A 106 16.44 16.56 25.15
C ALA A 106 15.66 15.85 24.00
N PHE A 107 14.36 15.63 24.19
CA PHE A 107 13.48 14.94 23.23
C PHE A 107 12.38 15.85 22.66
N GLN A 108 12.32 17.12 23.08
CA GLN A 108 11.38 18.08 22.53
C GLN A 108 11.70 18.38 21.05
N GLY A 109 10.67 18.74 20.27
CA GLY A 109 10.83 19.00 18.84
C GLY A 109 10.94 17.75 17.94
N ARG A 110 10.90 16.54 18.52
CA ARG A 110 10.99 15.26 17.78
C ARG A 110 9.64 14.65 17.39
N GLY A 111 8.55 15.39 17.55
CA GLY A 111 7.19 14.95 17.22
C GLY A 111 6.53 13.99 18.22
N ILE A 112 7.11 13.79 19.42
CA ILE A 112 6.58 12.90 20.46
C ILE A 112 5.20 13.34 20.96
N GLY A 113 5.01 14.64 21.25
CA GLY A 113 3.71 15.15 21.69
C GLY A 113 2.61 14.84 20.69
N SER A 114 2.95 14.87 19.40
CA SER A 114 2.03 14.49 18.35
C SER A 114 1.68 13.00 18.34
N VAL A 115 2.67 12.12 18.57
CA VAL A 115 2.43 10.67 18.73
C VAL A 115 1.44 10.44 19.87
N LEU A 116 1.74 11.00 21.04
CA LEU A 116 0.93 10.81 22.24
C LEU A 116 -0.50 11.30 22.02
N MET A 117 -0.69 12.43 21.34
CA MET A 117 -2.02 12.94 21.00
C MET A 117 -2.81 11.99 20.09
N GLU A 118 -2.18 11.44 19.03
CA GLU A 118 -2.79 10.45 18.13
C GLU A 118 -3.31 9.23 18.92
N HIS A 119 -2.47 8.68 19.80
CA HIS A 119 -2.80 7.49 20.59
C HIS A 119 -3.83 7.78 21.70
N LEU A 120 -3.75 8.93 22.38
CA LEU A 120 -4.75 9.33 23.37
C LEU A 120 -6.11 9.62 22.74
N ALA A 121 -6.16 10.29 21.59
CA ALA A 121 -7.41 10.56 20.88
C ALA A 121 -8.10 9.26 20.44
N ASP A 122 -7.33 8.28 19.95
CA ASP A 122 -7.83 6.95 19.61
C ASP A 122 -8.38 6.20 20.84
N ALA A 123 -7.66 6.21 21.97
CA ALA A 123 -8.13 5.62 23.23
C ALA A 123 -9.39 6.31 23.76
N ALA A 124 -9.42 7.63 23.78
CA ALA A 124 -10.53 8.42 24.28
C ALA A 124 -11.81 8.19 23.46
N ARG A 125 -11.71 8.12 22.13
CA ARG A 125 -12.84 7.83 21.24
C ARG A 125 -13.48 6.46 21.52
N ARG A 126 -12.65 5.43 21.78
CA ARG A 126 -13.17 4.10 22.14
C ARG A 126 -13.99 4.12 23.44
N ASN A 127 -13.66 5.06 24.32
CA ASN A 127 -14.35 5.26 25.60
C ASN A 127 -15.48 6.32 25.51
N GLY A 128 -15.92 6.70 24.30
CA GLY A 128 -17.04 7.64 24.10
C GLY A 128 -16.73 9.10 24.42
N ILE A 129 -15.45 9.49 24.48
CA ILE A 129 -15.04 10.89 24.60
C ILE A 129 -15.06 11.51 23.19
N MET A 130 -15.65 12.69 23.05
CA MET A 130 -15.83 13.39 21.77
C MET A 130 -14.90 14.59 21.60
N SER A 131 -14.41 15.16 22.69
CA SER A 131 -13.51 16.33 22.66
C SER A 131 -12.49 16.32 23.79
N PHE A 132 -11.37 17.00 23.53
CA PHE A 132 -10.36 17.28 24.54
C PHE A 132 -10.35 18.75 24.91
N VAL A 133 -10.09 19.00 26.19
CA VAL A 133 -9.76 20.32 26.72
C VAL A 133 -8.33 20.35 27.22
N ALA A 134 -7.67 21.50 27.16
CA ALA A 134 -6.34 21.68 27.73
C ALA A 134 -6.12 23.12 28.21
N GLU A 135 -5.47 23.27 29.34
CA GLU A 135 -4.98 24.55 29.82
C GLU A 135 -3.49 24.70 29.46
N VAL A 136 -3.13 25.85 28.89
CA VAL A 136 -1.77 26.13 28.46
C VAL A 136 -1.39 27.56 28.82
N LEU A 137 -0.25 27.78 29.46
CA LEU A 137 0.27 29.13 29.69
C LEU A 137 0.52 29.84 28.35
N PRO A 138 0.16 31.14 28.20
CA PRO A 138 0.40 31.90 26.96
C PRO A 138 1.86 31.89 26.50
N ALA A 139 2.81 31.79 27.45
CA ALA A 139 4.24 31.70 27.17
C ALA A 139 4.69 30.35 26.57
N ASN A 140 3.83 29.33 26.54
CA ASN A 140 4.12 28.00 26.00
C ASN A 140 3.73 27.89 24.52
N GLY A 141 4.34 28.72 23.68
CA GLY A 141 4.09 28.71 22.23
C GLY A 141 4.39 27.37 21.54
N THR A 142 5.21 26.50 22.14
CA THR A 142 5.46 25.15 21.63
C THR A 142 4.23 24.26 21.83
N MET A 143 3.63 24.24 23.02
CA MET A 143 2.43 23.43 23.28
C MET A 143 1.22 23.92 22.48
N LEU A 144 1.04 25.26 22.38
CA LEU A 144 -0.01 25.84 21.54
C LEU A 144 0.09 25.40 20.08
N ARG A 145 1.33 25.31 19.55
CA ARG A 145 1.58 24.77 18.20
C ARG A 145 1.27 23.28 18.08
N VAL A 146 1.61 22.46 19.07
CA VAL A 146 1.28 21.01 19.04
C VAL A 146 -0.23 20.80 18.85
N PHE A 147 -1.06 21.58 19.54
CA PHE A 147 -2.52 21.52 19.41
C PHE A 147 -3.03 22.12 18.09
N SER A 148 -2.53 23.28 17.65
CA SER A 148 -2.98 23.90 16.39
C SER A 148 -2.54 23.12 15.16
N ASP A 149 -1.32 22.59 15.16
CA ASP A 149 -0.72 21.92 14.01
C ASP A 149 -1.28 20.51 13.83
N PHE A 150 -2.13 20.04 14.74
CA PHE A 150 -2.77 18.72 14.69
C PHE A 150 -3.96 18.65 13.73
N GLY A 151 -4.37 19.78 13.14
CA GLY A 151 -5.47 19.83 12.18
C GLY A 151 -6.86 19.75 12.84
N TYR A 152 -6.96 19.96 14.15
CA TYR A 152 -8.24 20.13 14.83
C TYR A 152 -8.66 21.61 14.82
N GLN A 153 -9.97 21.87 14.80
CA GLN A 153 -10.51 23.21 14.99
C GLN A 153 -10.42 23.60 16.48
N VAL A 154 -9.29 24.15 16.88
CA VAL A 154 -9.03 24.51 18.28
C VAL A 154 -9.71 25.83 18.62
N GLN A 155 -10.72 25.77 19.48
CA GLN A 155 -11.30 26.96 20.12
C GLN A 155 -10.36 27.44 21.22
N ARG A 156 -10.16 28.76 21.31
CA ARG A 156 -9.27 29.39 22.28
C ARG A 156 -10.04 30.40 23.11
N ALA A 157 -9.96 30.27 24.43
CA ALA A 157 -10.45 31.28 25.36
C ALA A 157 -9.33 31.67 26.33
N TYR A 158 -9.20 32.98 26.60
CA TYR A 158 -8.30 33.48 27.64
C TYR A 158 -9.11 33.67 28.92
N ALA A 159 -8.73 32.94 29.97
CA ALA A 159 -9.32 33.09 31.30
C ALA A 159 -8.26 32.78 32.35
N ASP A 160 -8.26 33.52 33.45
CA ASP A 160 -7.40 33.29 34.63
C ASP A 160 -5.89 33.16 34.33
N GLY A 161 -5.41 33.90 33.32
CA GLY A 161 -3.99 33.93 32.94
C GLY A 161 -3.50 32.70 32.14
N VAL A 162 -4.41 31.77 31.81
CA VAL A 162 -4.14 30.61 30.96
C VAL A 162 -4.96 30.68 29.66
N VAL A 163 -4.49 29.97 28.63
CA VAL A 163 -5.22 29.72 27.39
C VAL A 163 -5.95 28.40 27.54
N HIS A 164 -7.28 28.46 27.56
CA HIS A 164 -8.15 27.29 27.50
C HIS A 164 -8.32 26.90 26.04
N LEU A 165 -8.00 25.65 25.73
CA LEU A 165 -8.15 25.04 24.42
C LEU A 165 -9.26 23.99 24.50
N SER A 166 -10.16 23.97 23.52
CA SER A 166 -11.13 22.89 23.33
C SER A 166 -11.14 22.48 21.86
N PHE A 167 -11.14 21.18 21.59
CA PHE A 167 -11.20 20.67 20.22
C PHE A 167 -11.85 19.27 20.14
N PRO A 168 -12.66 19.02 19.09
CA PRO A 168 -13.21 17.68 18.82
C PRO A 168 -12.08 16.73 18.43
N ILE A 169 -12.17 15.46 18.84
CA ILE A 169 -11.14 14.44 18.56
C ILE A 169 -11.54 13.44 17.47
N ALA A 170 -12.74 13.60 16.90
CA ALA A 170 -13.15 12.85 15.72
C ALA A 170 -12.24 13.22 14.53
N PRO A 171 -11.70 12.23 13.78
CA PRO A 171 -10.82 12.49 12.66
C PRO A 171 -11.60 13.21 11.55
N THR A 172 -11.10 14.37 11.14
CA THR A 172 -11.56 15.07 9.93
C THR A 172 -10.60 14.79 8.78
N GLU A 173 -11.01 15.05 7.54
CA GLU A 173 -10.12 14.94 6.37
C GLU A 173 -8.83 15.76 6.57
N ALA A 174 -8.94 17.00 7.05
CA ALA A 174 -7.80 17.86 7.36
C ALA A 174 -6.88 17.25 8.44
N THR A 175 -7.45 16.65 9.49
CA THR A 175 -6.67 15.96 10.53
C THR A 175 -5.92 14.76 9.95
N LEU A 176 -6.57 13.96 9.11
CA LEU A 176 -5.96 12.79 8.46
C LEU A 176 -4.84 13.19 7.49
N GLU A 177 -5.01 14.27 6.73
CA GLU A 177 -3.95 14.80 5.86
C GLU A 177 -2.71 15.24 6.63
N VAL A 178 -2.89 15.95 7.75
CA VAL A 178 -1.79 16.35 8.64
C VAL A 178 -1.05 15.13 9.18
N GLN A 179 -1.78 14.12 9.67
CA GLN A 179 -1.20 12.87 10.17
C GLN A 179 -0.40 12.15 9.08
N ARG A 180 -0.98 11.96 7.89
CA ARG A 180 -0.32 11.35 6.73
C ARG A 180 0.92 12.13 6.28
N GLY A 181 0.86 13.46 6.29
CA GLY A 181 2.00 14.32 5.95
C GLY A 181 3.16 14.20 6.95
N ARG A 182 2.87 14.00 8.23
CA ARG A 182 3.88 13.75 9.27
C ARG A 182 4.48 12.35 9.16
N GLU A 183 3.64 11.34 8.98
CA GLU A 183 4.05 9.96 8.70
C GLU A 183 5.03 9.93 7.52
N HIS A 184 4.65 10.53 6.41
CA HIS A 184 5.46 10.64 5.20
C HIS A 184 6.85 11.26 5.44
N ARG A 185 6.92 12.47 6.00
CA ARG A 185 8.21 13.16 6.26
C ARG A 185 9.13 12.37 7.20
N THR A 186 8.52 11.63 8.12
CA THR A 186 9.22 10.86 9.14
C THR A 186 9.80 9.58 8.56
N GLU A 187 9.00 8.83 7.80
CA GLU A 187 9.42 7.61 7.10
C GLU A 187 10.48 7.89 6.05
N ALA A 188 10.25 8.89 5.18
CA ALA A 188 11.20 9.29 4.15
C ALA A 188 12.57 9.61 4.75
N ARG A 189 12.61 10.34 5.87
CA ARG A 189 13.86 10.67 6.58
C ARG A 189 14.53 9.46 7.20
N SER A 190 13.75 8.52 7.75
CA SER A 190 14.30 7.28 8.30
C SER A 190 15.02 6.46 7.22
N ILE A 191 14.46 6.40 6.00
CA ILE A 191 15.07 5.72 4.85
C ILE A 191 16.28 6.48 4.32
N ALA A 192 16.22 7.81 4.24
CA ALA A 192 17.34 8.64 3.80
C ALA A 192 18.61 8.39 4.65
N ARG A 193 18.45 8.17 5.97
CA ARG A 193 19.57 7.84 6.88
C ARG A 193 20.22 6.48 6.58
N LEU A 194 19.50 5.56 5.95
CA LEU A 194 20.01 4.25 5.54
C LEU A 194 20.69 4.29 4.17
N LEU A 195 20.24 5.19 3.29
CA LEU A 195 20.72 5.30 1.91
C LEU A 195 21.81 6.36 1.70
N ALA A 196 22.00 7.29 2.64
CA ALA A 196 23.06 8.30 2.60
C ALA A 196 23.85 8.38 3.92
N PRO A 197 24.45 7.27 4.40
CA PRO A 197 25.27 7.29 5.62
C PRO A 197 26.62 7.98 5.37
N ARG A 198 27.19 8.63 6.40
CA ARG A 198 28.54 9.22 6.36
C ARG A 198 29.63 8.25 6.84
N GLY A 199 29.23 7.18 7.52
CA GLY A 199 30.11 6.14 8.01
C GLY A 199 29.40 4.80 8.16
N ILE A 200 30.10 3.71 7.83
CA ILE A 200 29.57 2.35 7.82
C ILE A 200 30.47 1.42 8.63
N ALA A 201 29.89 0.68 9.58
CA ALA A 201 30.55 -0.43 10.24
C ALA A 201 30.16 -1.75 9.57
N VAL A 202 31.13 -2.61 9.27
CA VAL A 202 30.90 -3.93 8.67
C VAL A 202 31.23 -5.02 9.68
N TYR A 203 30.20 -5.60 10.29
CA TYR A 203 30.29 -6.73 11.21
C TYR A 203 30.36 -8.04 10.44
N GLY A 204 31.33 -8.88 10.77
CA GLY A 204 31.64 -10.07 9.97
C GLY A 204 32.68 -9.81 8.88
N ALA A 205 33.43 -8.70 8.99
CA ALA A 205 34.66 -8.49 8.23
C ALA A 205 35.60 -9.70 8.41
N SER A 206 36.35 -10.05 7.37
CA SER A 206 37.16 -11.28 7.36
C SER A 206 38.61 -11.00 6.97
N ALA A 207 39.55 -11.43 7.82
CA ALA A 207 40.98 -11.28 7.58
C ALA A 207 41.52 -12.16 6.44
N THR A 208 40.82 -13.26 6.10
CA THR A 208 41.19 -14.14 4.98
C THR A 208 40.75 -13.60 3.63
N GLY A 209 39.94 -12.53 3.60
CA GLY A 209 39.33 -12.00 2.39
C GLY A 209 38.18 -12.84 1.84
N GLN A 210 37.73 -13.86 2.57
CA GLN A 210 36.61 -14.72 2.18
C GLN A 210 35.35 -14.45 3.02
N GLY A 211 34.18 -14.69 2.42
CA GLY A 211 32.88 -14.58 3.08
C GLY A 211 32.12 -13.29 2.76
N VAL A 212 30.90 -13.21 3.29
CA VAL A 212 29.93 -12.14 3.00
C VAL A 212 30.45 -10.76 3.40
N GLY A 213 31.01 -10.63 4.61
CA GLY A 213 31.56 -9.34 5.06
C GLY A 213 32.79 -8.89 4.27
N ALA A 214 33.62 -9.82 3.77
CA ALA A 214 34.72 -9.48 2.86
C ALA A 214 34.22 -8.98 1.51
N ALA A 215 33.16 -9.60 0.95
CA ALA A 215 32.55 -9.17 -0.30
C ALA A 215 32.00 -7.74 -0.19
N VAL A 216 31.22 -7.45 0.87
CA VAL A 216 30.68 -6.09 1.07
C VAL A 216 31.78 -5.05 1.26
N LEU A 217 32.83 -5.35 2.03
CA LEU A 217 33.98 -4.45 2.16
C LEU A 217 34.65 -4.17 0.81
N GLY A 218 34.81 -5.20 -0.02
CA GLY A 218 35.29 -5.06 -1.39
C GLY A 218 34.39 -4.14 -2.21
N HIS A 219 33.09 -4.37 -2.20
CA HIS A 219 32.12 -3.58 -2.97
C HIS A 219 32.04 -2.11 -2.53
N LEU A 220 32.12 -1.81 -1.23
CA LEU A 220 32.18 -0.44 -0.72
C LEU A 220 33.43 0.30 -1.21
N ARG A 221 34.58 -0.38 -1.19
CA ARG A 221 35.85 0.16 -1.68
C ARG A 221 35.82 0.36 -3.20
N ASP A 222 35.44 -0.67 -3.94
CA ASP A 222 35.49 -0.69 -5.40
C ASP A 222 34.42 0.24 -6.01
N GLY A 223 33.29 0.41 -5.32
CA GLY A 223 32.24 1.39 -5.64
C GLY A 223 32.63 2.84 -5.31
N GLY A 224 33.69 3.06 -4.52
CA GLY A 224 34.19 4.37 -4.15
C GLY A 224 33.30 5.12 -3.15
N PHE A 225 32.78 4.42 -2.14
CA PHE A 225 31.98 5.03 -1.07
C PHE A 225 32.71 6.24 -0.46
N THR A 226 31.99 7.35 -0.31
CA THR A 226 32.58 8.64 0.07
C THR A 226 32.73 8.82 1.59
N GLY A 227 32.06 7.99 2.38
CA GLY A 227 32.11 8.00 3.85
C GLY A 227 33.18 7.09 4.46
N ALA A 228 33.24 7.07 5.80
CA ALA A 228 34.15 6.20 6.53
C ALA A 228 33.71 4.73 6.48
N VAL A 229 34.64 3.80 6.33
CA VAL A 229 34.38 2.35 6.39
C VAL A 229 35.15 1.75 7.57
N VAL A 230 34.44 1.11 8.49
CA VAL A 230 34.96 0.53 9.74
C VAL A 230 34.76 -0.99 9.71
N PRO A 231 35.79 -1.78 9.38
CA PRO A 231 35.75 -3.23 9.56
C PRO A 231 35.70 -3.60 11.05
N VAL A 232 34.68 -4.37 11.45
CA VAL A 232 34.58 -4.91 12.81
C VAL A 232 34.96 -6.39 12.81
N HIS A 233 36.03 -6.72 13.54
CA HIS A 233 36.62 -8.05 13.61
C HIS A 233 37.13 -8.36 15.03
N PRO A 234 36.90 -9.56 15.60
CA PRO A 234 37.23 -9.86 17.01
C PRO A 234 38.71 -9.70 17.41
N SER A 235 39.65 -10.04 16.53
CA SER A 235 41.09 -10.07 16.87
C SER A 235 42.06 -9.43 15.86
N ALA A 236 41.74 -9.39 14.57
CA ALA A 236 42.58 -8.78 13.55
C ALA A 236 42.64 -7.25 13.70
N SER A 237 43.85 -6.69 13.67
CA SER A 237 44.08 -5.24 13.69
C SER A 237 43.94 -4.58 12.31
N THR A 238 43.98 -5.37 11.24
CA THR A 238 43.77 -4.90 9.87
C THR A 238 42.94 -5.90 9.06
N VAL A 239 42.01 -5.39 8.23
CA VAL A 239 41.20 -6.18 7.29
C VAL A 239 41.11 -5.42 5.97
N ALA A 240 41.40 -6.09 4.85
CA ALA A 240 41.37 -5.50 3.50
C ALA A 240 42.19 -4.19 3.36
N GLY A 241 43.27 -4.05 4.14
CA GLY A 241 44.13 -2.86 4.15
C GLY A 241 43.62 -1.70 5.01
N LEU A 242 42.47 -1.86 5.68
CA LEU A 242 41.88 -0.88 6.60
C LEU A 242 42.16 -1.28 8.07
N PRO A 243 42.30 -0.32 9.00
CA PRO A 243 42.29 -0.60 10.44
C PRO A 243 40.99 -1.30 10.83
N ALA A 244 41.11 -2.41 11.57
CA ALA A 244 39.97 -3.18 12.04
C ALA A 244 39.88 -3.13 13.57
N TYR A 245 38.66 -3.16 14.07
CA TYR A 245 38.36 -2.93 15.49
C TYR A 245 37.48 -4.06 16.05
N PRO A 246 37.63 -4.42 17.33
CA PRO A 246 36.75 -5.40 17.97
C PRO A 246 35.32 -4.87 18.18
N SER A 247 35.16 -3.55 18.27
CA SER A 247 33.89 -2.83 18.38
C SER A 247 33.88 -1.60 17.47
N ALA A 248 32.72 -1.20 16.95
CA ALA A 248 32.62 -0.01 16.11
C ALA A 248 32.89 1.29 16.90
N VAL A 249 32.62 1.28 18.21
CA VAL A 249 32.88 2.42 19.10
C VAL A 249 34.38 2.75 19.16
N ASP A 250 35.23 1.73 19.11
CA ASP A 250 36.68 1.86 19.26
C ASP A 250 37.33 2.57 18.06
N ALA A 251 36.61 2.68 16.93
CA ALA A 251 37.10 3.38 15.75
C ALA A 251 37.19 4.90 15.92
N GLY A 252 36.46 5.47 16.89
CA GLY A 252 36.48 6.91 17.16
C GLY A 252 35.94 7.79 16.02
N VAL A 253 35.29 7.19 15.03
CA VAL A 253 34.64 7.86 13.89
C VAL A 253 33.12 7.71 13.97
N ALA A 254 32.39 8.69 13.46
CA ALA A 254 30.93 8.62 13.43
C ALA A 254 30.48 7.53 12.44
N VAL A 255 29.67 6.58 12.91
CA VAL A 255 29.07 5.52 12.09
C VAL A 255 27.56 5.70 12.10
N ASP A 256 26.97 5.82 10.92
CA ASP A 256 25.52 6.04 10.76
C ASP A 256 24.78 4.74 10.38
N LEU A 257 25.47 3.75 9.78
CA LEU A 257 24.90 2.48 9.30
C LEU A 257 25.78 1.28 9.69
N ALA A 258 25.16 0.17 10.10
CA ALA A 258 25.88 -1.10 10.32
C ALA A 258 25.43 -2.16 9.32
N VAL A 259 26.38 -2.76 8.59
CA VAL A 259 26.15 -3.96 7.79
C VAL A 259 26.47 -5.19 8.63
N VAL A 260 25.50 -6.10 8.75
CA VAL A 260 25.57 -7.27 9.62
C VAL A 260 25.69 -8.54 8.78
N ALA A 261 26.89 -9.12 8.78
CA ALA A 261 27.25 -10.36 8.09
C ALA A 261 27.84 -11.40 9.07
N VAL A 262 27.30 -11.46 10.29
CA VAL A 262 27.66 -12.44 11.35
C VAL A 262 26.59 -13.54 11.47
N PRO A 263 26.86 -14.69 12.10
CA PRO A 263 25.84 -15.69 12.39
C PRO A 263 24.62 -15.08 13.10
N PRO A 264 23.40 -15.55 12.81
CA PRO A 264 22.16 -14.94 13.31
C PRO A 264 22.08 -14.91 14.85
N GLU A 265 22.73 -15.84 15.54
CA GLU A 265 22.84 -15.87 17.01
C GLU A 265 23.59 -14.66 17.58
N ALA A 266 24.53 -14.09 16.81
CA ALA A 266 25.35 -12.95 17.21
C ALA A 266 24.73 -11.59 16.82
N ALA A 267 23.66 -11.58 16.02
CA ALA A 267 23.07 -10.35 15.48
C ALA A 267 22.58 -9.40 16.59
N THR A 268 22.02 -9.91 17.69
CA THR A 268 21.58 -9.06 18.81
C THR A 268 22.75 -8.38 19.53
N ALA A 269 23.91 -9.04 19.64
CA ALA A 269 25.10 -8.41 20.24
C ALA A 269 25.62 -7.25 19.36
N VAL A 270 25.50 -7.38 18.05
CA VAL A 270 25.80 -6.30 17.09
C VAL A 270 24.90 -5.09 17.30
N VAL A 271 23.61 -5.28 17.61
CA VAL A 271 22.69 -4.17 17.92
C VAL A 271 23.23 -3.32 19.08
N THR A 272 23.70 -3.96 20.15
CA THR A 272 24.22 -3.25 21.33
C THR A 272 25.46 -2.41 20.98
N ASP A 273 26.41 -2.98 20.24
CA ASP A 273 27.62 -2.28 19.81
C ASP A 273 27.31 -1.13 18.84
N ALA A 274 26.45 -1.39 17.85
CA ALA A 274 25.99 -0.39 16.89
C ALA A 274 25.26 0.77 17.58
N ALA A 275 24.41 0.48 18.57
CA ALA A 275 23.74 1.49 19.37
C ALA A 275 24.74 2.38 20.12
N ALA A 276 25.76 1.79 20.73
CA ALA A 276 26.82 2.52 21.42
C ALA A 276 27.66 3.39 20.46
N ALA A 277 27.82 2.96 19.21
CA ALA A 277 28.49 3.71 18.15
C ALA A 277 27.61 4.81 17.52
N GLY A 278 26.34 4.93 17.93
CA GLY A 278 25.41 5.95 17.43
C GLY A 278 24.76 5.61 16.09
N VAL A 279 24.81 4.35 15.66
CA VAL A 279 24.24 3.87 14.40
C VAL A 279 22.74 4.12 14.34
N HIS A 280 22.24 4.40 13.14
CA HIS A 280 20.84 4.75 12.86
C HIS A 280 20.04 3.60 12.26
N GLY A 281 20.72 2.61 11.69
CA GLY A 281 20.08 1.41 11.19
C GLY A 281 21.03 0.29 10.83
N LEU A 282 20.43 -0.87 10.59
CA LEU A 282 21.09 -2.13 10.34
C LEU A 282 20.71 -2.64 8.95
N VAL A 283 21.69 -3.11 8.19
CA VAL A 283 21.49 -3.89 6.96
C VAL A 283 21.91 -5.32 7.27
N VAL A 284 20.93 -6.18 7.53
CA VAL A 284 21.17 -7.54 8.00
C VAL A 284 21.14 -8.49 6.82
N ILE A 285 22.32 -8.83 6.33
CA ILE A 285 22.49 -9.71 5.17
C ILE A 285 22.29 -11.18 5.59
N SER A 286 22.69 -11.52 6.82
CA SER A 286 22.63 -12.89 7.34
C SER A 286 21.23 -13.51 7.26
N ALA A 287 21.21 -14.79 6.85
CA ALA A 287 20.05 -15.68 6.92
C ALA A 287 19.99 -16.41 8.29
N GLY A 288 19.03 -17.32 8.45
CA GLY A 288 18.72 -18.07 9.66
C GLY A 288 17.66 -17.40 10.57
N PHE A 289 16.73 -16.65 9.98
CA PHE A 289 15.66 -15.93 10.66
C PHE A 289 14.28 -16.51 10.32
N ALA A 290 13.25 -15.71 10.06
CA ALA A 290 11.88 -16.20 9.89
C ALA A 290 11.72 -17.27 8.78
N GLU A 291 12.56 -17.23 7.76
CA GLU A 291 12.63 -18.22 6.69
C GLU A 291 13.11 -19.61 7.16
N ALA A 292 13.78 -19.69 8.32
CA ALA A 292 14.27 -20.93 8.93
C ALA A 292 13.25 -21.58 9.89
N GLY A 293 12.02 -21.04 9.99
CA GLY A 293 10.94 -21.58 10.81
C GLY A 293 10.72 -20.85 12.13
N GLY A 294 10.03 -21.50 13.08
CA GLY A 294 9.51 -20.86 14.30
C GLY A 294 10.57 -20.22 15.20
N GLU A 295 11.71 -20.89 15.41
CA GLU A 295 12.83 -20.35 16.21
C GLU A 295 13.47 -19.14 15.55
N GLY A 296 13.72 -19.21 14.24
CA GLY A 296 14.27 -18.10 13.48
C GLY A 296 13.30 -16.91 13.43
N ALA A 297 11.99 -17.14 13.39
CA ALA A 297 10.98 -16.08 13.52
C ALA A 297 11.01 -15.43 14.92
N ALA A 298 11.25 -16.19 15.99
CA ALA A 298 11.43 -15.65 17.33
C ALA A 298 12.70 -14.79 17.44
N ARG A 299 13.78 -15.24 16.82
CA ARG A 299 15.05 -14.49 16.72
C ARG A 299 14.90 -13.19 15.93
N GLN A 300 14.18 -13.22 14.81
CA GLN A 300 13.87 -12.02 14.02
C GLN A 300 13.09 -11.00 14.86
N ARG A 301 12.07 -11.44 15.58
CA ARG A 301 11.30 -10.56 16.49
C ARG A 301 12.19 -9.97 17.58
N ALA A 302 13.15 -10.72 18.12
CA ALA A 302 14.10 -10.22 19.11
C ALA A 302 15.06 -9.17 18.53
N LEU A 303 15.58 -9.41 17.32
CA LEU A 303 16.45 -8.47 16.60
C LEU A 303 15.75 -7.13 16.35
N VAL A 304 14.53 -7.16 15.77
CA VAL A 304 13.77 -5.95 15.47
C VAL A 304 13.44 -5.17 16.74
N ARG A 305 12.97 -5.86 17.81
CA ARG A 305 12.70 -5.19 19.09
C ARG A 305 13.94 -4.53 19.69
N ALA A 306 15.09 -5.20 19.64
CA ALA A 306 16.33 -4.63 20.14
C ALA A 306 16.76 -3.40 19.33
N ALA A 307 16.65 -3.46 17.99
CA ALA A 307 16.96 -2.35 17.11
C ALA A 307 16.03 -1.14 17.36
N HIS A 308 14.72 -1.38 17.42
CA HIS A 308 13.74 -0.32 17.68
C HIS A 308 13.92 0.32 19.06
N ALA A 309 14.21 -0.48 20.09
CA ALA A 309 14.53 0.06 21.41
C ALA A 309 15.78 0.96 21.36
N ALA A 310 16.78 0.62 20.54
CA ALA A 310 17.97 1.43 20.36
C ALA A 310 17.81 2.63 19.40
N GLY A 311 16.61 2.89 18.87
CA GLY A 311 16.38 4.00 17.95
C GLY A 311 16.73 3.71 16.48
N MET A 312 16.97 2.43 16.14
CA MET A 312 17.46 1.99 14.83
C MET A 312 16.39 1.33 13.97
N ARG A 313 16.51 1.46 12.65
CA ARG A 313 15.74 0.70 11.64
C ARG A 313 16.49 -0.53 11.13
N VAL A 314 15.77 -1.51 10.58
CA VAL A 314 16.35 -2.75 10.05
C VAL A 314 15.91 -2.98 8.60
N VAL A 315 16.90 -3.09 7.71
CA VAL A 315 16.75 -3.66 6.37
C VAL A 315 17.12 -5.14 6.43
N GLY A 316 16.25 -6.01 5.92
CA GLY A 316 16.40 -7.46 6.06
C GLY A 316 15.54 -8.04 7.20
N PRO A 317 16.00 -9.12 7.86
CA PRO A 317 17.22 -9.89 7.58
C PRO A 317 17.13 -10.69 6.27
N ASN A 318 18.13 -11.51 5.98
CA ASN A 318 18.21 -12.34 4.78
C ASN A 318 18.03 -11.52 3.49
N CYS A 319 18.76 -10.41 3.39
CA CYS A 319 18.65 -9.47 2.27
C CYS A 319 19.91 -9.42 1.42
N LEU A 320 19.79 -8.85 0.21
CA LEU A 320 20.95 -8.58 -0.63
C LEU A 320 21.78 -7.37 -0.14
N GLY A 321 21.14 -6.45 0.58
CA GLY A 321 21.72 -5.19 1.04
C GLY A 321 21.12 -3.95 0.36
N VAL A 322 21.83 -2.82 0.44
CA VAL A 322 21.38 -1.51 -0.08
C VAL A 322 22.44 -0.81 -0.92
N ALA A 323 22.02 0.00 -1.88
CA ALA A 323 22.89 0.83 -2.69
C ALA A 323 22.29 2.22 -2.96
N ASN A 324 23.18 3.20 -3.17
CA ASN A 324 22.85 4.56 -3.60
C ASN A 324 23.99 5.06 -4.50
N THR A 325 23.67 5.35 -5.76
CA THR A 325 24.64 5.73 -6.79
C THR A 325 24.89 7.23 -6.87
N ASP A 326 24.23 8.04 -6.01
CA ASP A 326 24.47 9.47 -5.95
C ASP A 326 25.98 9.76 -5.87
N PRO A 327 26.54 10.62 -6.74
CA PRO A 327 27.97 10.92 -6.76
C PRO A 327 28.54 11.38 -5.41
N VAL A 328 27.73 11.97 -4.52
CA VAL A 328 28.15 12.39 -3.19
C VAL A 328 28.13 11.26 -2.15
N VAL A 329 27.49 10.12 -2.43
CA VAL A 329 27.38 8.97 -1.52
C VAL A 329 28.17 7.76 -2.04
N ARG A 330 27.89 7.29 -3.25
CA ARG A 330 28.50 6.09 -3.88
C ARG A 330 28.47 4.83 -3.01
N LEU A 331 27.30 4.51 -2.47
CA LEU A 331 27.08 3.36 -1.60
C LEU A 331 26.83 2.08 -2.40
N ASN A 332 27.70 1.08 -2.25
CA ASN A 332 27.40 -0.32 -2.59
C ASN A 332 27.58 -1.22 -1.35
N ALA A 333 26.55 -1.27 -0.50
CA ALA A 333 26.47 -2.20 0.63
C ALA A 333 25.64 -3.44 0.29
N THR A 334 25.82 -3.98 -0.92
CA THR A 334 25.10 -5.16 -1.42
C THR A 334 26.04 -6.34 -1.66
N LEU A 335 25.48 -7.53 -1.94
CA LEU A 335 26.26 -8.66 -2.48
C LEU A 335 26.33 -8.68 -4.01
N ALA A 336 25.84 -7.65 -4.70
CA ALA A 336 26.00 -7.52 -6.14
C ALA A 336 27.43 -7.03 -6.46
N PRO A 337 28.19 -7.74 -7.30
CA PRO A 337 29.59 -7.41 -7.59
C PRO A 337 29.74 -6.09 -8.38
N ALA A 338 28.73 -5.75 -9.17
CA ALA A 338 28.64 -4.49 -9.89
C ALA A 338 27.23 -3.92 -9.74
N LEU A 339 27.14 -2.60 -9.70
CA LEU A 339 25.88 -1.88 -9.78
C LEU A 339 25.73 -1.32 -11.20
N PRO A 340 24.48 -1.14 -11.67
CA PRO A 340 24.22 -0.31 -12.84
C PRO A 340 24.82 1.09 -12.68
N PRO A 341 25.06 1.82 -13.78
CA PRO A 341 25.53 3.20 -13.72
C PRO A 341 24.56 4.09 -12.94
N ALA A 342 25.02 5.25 -12.48
CA ALA A 342 24.14 6.22 -11.86
C ALA A 342 23.04 6.68 -12.83
N GLY A 343 21.82 6.79 -12.34
CA GLY A 343 20.67 7.28 -13.09
C GLY A 343 19.49 7.55 -12.17
N ARG A 344 18.28 7.39 -12.68
CA ARG A 344 17.06 7.93 -12.08
C ARG A 344 16.01 6.88 -11.72
N VAL A 345 16.43 5.61 -11.65
CA VAL A 345 15.53 4.49 -11.33
C VAL A 345 15.78 3.95 -9.92
N GLY A 346 14.75 4.01 -9.09
CA GLY A 346 14.75 3.39 -7.76
C GLY A 346 14.23 1.97 -7.82
N ILE A 347 14.92 1.02 -7.18
CA ILE A 347 14.56 -0.40 -7.22
C ILE A 347 14.37 -0.97 -5.81
N PHE A 348 13.24 -1.62 -5.57
CA PHE A 348 12.96 -2.39 -4.37
C PHE A 348 12.80 -3.87 -4.71
N SER A 349 13.44 -4.76 -3.94
CA SER A 349 13.27 -6.22 -4.09
C SER A 349 13.15 -6.95 -2.75
N GLN A 350 12.18 -7.84 -2.63
CA GLN A 350 12.11 -8.75 -1.49
C GLN A 350 12.96 -10.01 -1.65
N SER A 351 13.37 -10.36 -2.88
CA SER A 351 14.22 -11.51 -3.12
C SER A 351 15.67 -11.11 -3.40
N GLY A 352 16.60 -11.70 -2.65
CA GLY A 352 18.03 -11.44 -2.79
C GLY A 352 18.61 -11.99 -4.11
N ALA A 353 18.29 -13.25 -4.44
CA ALA A 353 18.78 -13.88 -5.68
C ALA A 353 18.23 -13.19 -6.93
N PHE A 354 16.93 -12.87 -6.94
CA PHE A 354 16.35 -12.07 -8.03
C PHE A 354 16.91 -10.64 -8.05
N GLY A 355 17.23 -10.06 -6.89
CA GLY A 355 17.87 -8.74 -6.80
C GLY A 355 19.21 -8.67 -7.53
N VAL A 356 20.07 -9.70 -7.41
CA VAL A 356 21.36 -9.76 -8.13
C VAL A 356 21.13 -9.84 -9.64
N ALA A 357 20.23 -10.73 -10.07
CA ALA A 357 19.92 -10.89 -11.49
C ALA A 357 19.31 -9.60 -12.07
N LEU A 358 18.44 -8.93 -11.31
CA LEU A 358 17.80 -7.67 -11.68
C LEU A 358 18.84 -6.55 -11.85
N LEU A 359 19.79 -6.42 -10.92
CA LEU A 359 20.85 -5.42 -11.01
C LEU A 359 21.81 -5.69 -12.18
N ALA A 360 22.22 -6.95 -12.38
CA ALA A 360 23.09 -7.33 -13.50
C ALA A 360 22.42 -7.06 -14.86
N GLU A 361 21.13 -7.37 -14.97
CA GLU A 361 20.36 -7.13 -16.19
C GLU A 361 20.06 -5.64 -16.42
N ALA A 362 19.82 -4.87 -15.36
CA ALA A 362 19.70 -3.41 -15.43
C ALA A 362 21.00 -2.77 -15.95
N ASP A 363 22.15 -3.20 -15.45
CA ASP A 363 23.47 -2.76 -15.93
C ASP A 363 23.68 -3.10 -17.41
N ARG A 364 23.38 -4.35 -17.80
CA ARG A 364 23.49 -4.81 -19.20
C ARG A 364 22.64 -3.97 -20.18
N ARG A 365 21.50 -3.46 -19.71
CA ARG A 365 20.56 -2.62 -20.48
C ARG A 365 20.84 -1.12 -20.37
N GLY A 366 21.85 -0.70 -19.60
CA GLY A 366 22.16 0.70 -19.36
C GLY A 366 21.09 1.44 -18.55
N LEU A 367 20.30 0.72 -17.74
CA LEU A 367 19.28 1.30 -16.88
C LEU A 367 19.94 1.92 -15.65
N GLY A 368 20.09 3.24 -15.68
CA GLY A 368 20.77 3.96 -14.60
C GLY A 368 20.00 3.91 -13.27
N LEU A 369 20.64 3.41 -12.23
CA LEU A 369 20.10 3.23 -10.88
C LEU A 369 20.27 4.53 -10.09
N SER A 370 19.27 4.94 -9.30
CA SER A 370 19.41 5.97 -8.25
C SER A 370 19.73 5.31 -6.90
N SER A 371 18.88 4.38 -6.48
CA SER A 371 19.04 3.61 -5.25
C SER A 371 18.40 2.23 -5.38
N PHE A 372 18.97 1.27 -4.66
CA PHE A 372 18.48 -0.11 -4.59
C PHE A 372 18.34 -0.53 -3.13
N VAL A 373 17.21 -1.17 -2.80
CA VAL A 373 17.01 -1.79 -1.48
C VAL A 373 16.48 -3.20 -1.66
N SER A 374 17.20 -4.17 -1.11
CA SER A 374 16.69 -5.50 -0.89
C SER A 374 16.21 -5.65 0.55
N ALA A 375 14.93 -5.97 0.75
CA ALA A 375 14.34 -6.07 2.08
C ALA A 375 14.41 -7.49 2.67
N GLY A 376 14.73 -8.51 1.88
CA GLY A 376 14.71 -9.90 2.30
C GLY A 376 13.37 -10.26 2.96
N ASN A 377 13.45 -10.75 4.20
CA ASN A 377 12.28 -11.09 5.02
C ASN A 377 11.34 -9.92 5.33
N ARG A 378 11.77 -8.66 5.11
CA ARG A 378 10.99 -7.44 5.34
C ARG A 378 10.46 -7.38 6.78
N ALA A 379 11.38 -7.48 7.75
CA ALA A 379 11.03 -7.52 9.17
C ALA A 379 10.66 -6.14 9.75
N ASP A 380 11.15 -5.06 9.13
CA ASP A 380 10.88 -3.67 9.51
C ASP A 380 10.71 -2.81 8.23
N VAL A 381 11.81 -2.41 7.57
CA VAL A 381 11.74 -1.56 6.37
C VAL A 381 10.99 -2.26 5.23
N SER A 382 10.02 -1.57 4.64
CA SER A 382 9.12 -2.09 3.60
C SER A 382 9.11 -1.24 2.34
N GLY A 383 8.49 -1.76 1.27
CA GLY A 383 8.28 -0.99 0.04
C GLY A 383 7.45 0.28 0.25
N ASN A 384 6.60 0.33 1.28
CA ASN A 384 5.84 1.54 1.63
C ASN A 384 6.74 2.66 2.15
N ASP A 385 7.75 2.34 2.96
CA ASP A 385 8.73 3.33 3.44
C ASP A 385 9.55 3.88 2.26
N LEU A 386 9.93 3.01 1.33
CA LEU A 386 10.72 3.39 0.15
C LEU A 386 9.91 4.25 -0.83
N LEU A 387 8.62 3.94 -1.04
CA LEU A 387 7.71 4.79 -1.79
C LEU A 387 7.63 6.21 -1.20
N GLN A 388 7.59 6.33 0.12
CA GLN A 388 7.58 7.64 0.79
C GLN A 388 8.89 8.39 0.61
N TYR A 389 10.04 7.71 0.67
CA TYR A 389 11.34 8.30 0.35
C TYR A 389 11.41 8.78 -1.11
N TRP A 390 11.09 7.90 -2.06
CA TRP A 390 11.19 8.21 -3.49
C TRP A 390 10.19 9.24 -3.97
N GLN A 391 9.09 9.48 -3.24
CA GLN A 391 8.19 10.57 -3.58
C GLN A 391 8.92 11.92 -3.61
N ASP A 392 9.72 12.21 -2.58
CA ASP A 392 10.39 13.50 -2.40
C ASP A 392 11.82 13.52 -2.97
N ASP A 393 12.40 12.35 -3.25
CA ASP A 393 13.76 12.23 -3.80
C ASP A 393 13.85 12.79 -5.23
N PRO A 394 14.59 13.89 -5.49
CA PRO A 394 14.79 14.41 -6.83
C PRO A 394 15.71 13.53 -7.69
N GLY A 395 16.42 12.56 -7.09
CA GLY A 395 17.27 11.60 -7.77
C GLY A 395 16.51 10.46 -8.46
N THR A 396 15.22 10.27 -8.15
CA THR A 396 14.42 9.15 -8.65
C THR A 396 13.17 9.62 -9.41
N ASP A 397 13.05 9.18 -10.66
CA ASP A 397 11.89 9.43 -11.53
C ASP A 397 11.04 8.18 -11.74
N VAL A 398 11.66 7.00 -11.81
CA VAL A 398 10.97 5.73 -12.06
C VAL A 398 11.17 4.80 -10.88
N ILE A 399 10.09 4.16 -10.43
CA ILE A 399 10.11 3.24 -9.29
C ILE A 399 9.80 1.83 -9.79
N MET A 400 10.69 0.89 -9.51
CA MET A 400 10.51 -0.53 -9.85
C MET A 400 10.45 -1.38 -8.58
N LEU A 401 9.38 -2.18 -8.46
CA LEU A 401 9.10 -2.97 -7.26
C LEU A 401 8.97 -4.45 -7.61
N TYR A 402 9.80 -5.29 -6.99
CA TYR A 402 9.57 -6.74 -6.91
C TYR A 402 8.97 -7.06 -5.54
N LEU A 403 7.69 -7.44 -5.54
CA LEU A 403 6.88 -7.61 -4.34
C LEU A 403 6.34 -9.03 -4.23
N GLU A 404 6.68 -9.70 -3.14
CA GLU A 404 6.04 -10.94 -2.68
C GLU A 404 4.88 -10.63 -1.73
N THR A 405 5.00 -9.53 -0.96
CA THR A 405 3.99 -9.07 0.00
C THR A 405 4.01 -7.55 0.17
N PHE A 406 2.84 -6.93 0.31
CA PHE A 406 2.68 -5.46 0.36
C PHE A 406 2.87 -4.84 1.76
N GLY A 407 3.01 -5.66 2.80
CA GLY A 407 3.04 -5.19 4.20
C GLY A 407 1.70 -4.60 4.63
N ASN A 408 1.49 -3.30 4.38
CA ASN A 408 0.19 -2.62 4.52
C ASN A 408 -0.40 -2.32 3.13
N PRO A 409 -1.22 -3.23 2.57
CA PRO A 409 -2.03 -3.08 1.36
C PRO A 409 -2.64 -1.71 1.07
N ARG A 410 -3.43 -1.20 2.00
CA ARG A 410 -4.19 0.04 1.81
C ARG A 410 -3.26 1.25 1.77
N LYS A 411 -2.23 1.26 2.63
CA LYS A 411 -1.17 2.26 2.56
C LYS A 411 -0.44 2.17 1.23
N PHE A 412 -0.09 0.98 0.75
CA PHE A 412 0.55 0.78 -0.55
C PHE A 412 -0.29 1.38 -1.68
N ALA A 413 -1.56 0.97 -1.81
CA ALA A 413 -2.44 1.45 -2.87
C ALA A 413 -2.62 2.98 -2.85
N ARG A 414 -2.79 3.56 -1.66
CA ARG A 414 -2.87 5.02 -1.46
C ARG A 414 -1.58 5.73 -1.88
N LEU A 415 -0.42 5.21 -1.47
CA LEU A 415 0.88 5.77 -1.81
C LEU A 415 1.14 5.66 -3.31
N ALA A 416 0.92 4.48 -3.89
CA ALA A 416 1.10 4.24 -5.31
C ALA A 416 0.19 5.15 -6.17
N ARG A 417 -1.08 5.32 -5.80
CA ARG A 417 -2.01 6.24 -6.48
C ARG A 417 -1.53 7.69 -6.44
N ARG A 418 -1.01 8.15 -5.30
CA ARG A 418 -0.50 9.52 -5.12
C ARG A 418 0.81 9.73 -5.89
N ILE A 419 1.77 8.83 -5.70
CA ILE A 419 3.12 8.91 -6.28
C ILE A 419 3.07 8.68 -7.78
N GLY A 420 2.29 7.72 -8.23
CA GLY A 420 2.06 7.36 -9.63
C GLY A 420 1.64 8.53 -10.51
N ARG A 421 1.04 9.60 -9.94
CA ARG A 421 0.69 10.82 -10.67
C ARG A 421 1.89 11.68 -11.07
N ALA A 422 3.02 11.54 -10.37
CA ALA A 422 4.24 12.29 -10.63
C ALA A 422 5.40 11.39 -11.09
N LYS A 423 5.50 10.18 -10.54
CA LYS A 423 6.59 9.23 -10.77
C LYS A 423 5.99 7.85 -11.07
N PRO A 424 6.20 7.25 -12.26
CA PRO A 424 5.64 5.94 -12.58
C PRO A 424 6.14 4.86 -11.63
N VAL A 425 5.21 4.00 -11.19
CA VAL A 425 5.48 2.84 -10.34
C VAL A 425 5.23 1.58 -11.16
N VAL A 426 6.27 0.79 -11.40
CA VAL A 426 6.22 -0.50 -12.11
C VAL A 426 6.38 -1.60 -11.09
N ALA A 427 5.44 -2.55 -11.03
CA ALA A 427 5.46 -3.60 -10.02
C ALA A 427 5.32 -4.99 -10.63
N LEU A 428 6.24 -5.87 -10.25
CA LEU A 428 6.11 -7.31 -10.40
C LEU A 428 5.63 -7.89 -9.07
N ALA A 429 4.36 -8.25 -9.01
CA ALA A 429 3.76 -8.92 -7.86
C ALA A 429 3.89 -10.44 -8.04
N SER A 430 4.70 -11.09 -7.21
CA SER A 430 4.85 -12.54 -7.23
C SER A 430 3.56 -13.21 -6.74
N PRO A 431 3.02 -14.22 -7.46
CA PRO A 431 1.88 -14.99 -6.98
C PRO A 431 2.26 -15.93 -5.82
N ALA A 432 3.56 -16.18 -5.59
CA ALA A 432 4.04 -17.05 -4.51
C ALA A 432 3.84 -16.37 -3.15
N ARG A 433 2.91 -16.92 -2.35
CA ARG A 433 2.64 -16.46 -0.99
C ARG A 433 3.64 -17.11 -0.01
N PRO A 434 4.30 -16.35 0.87
CA PRO A 434 5.10 -16.93 1.95
C PRO A 434 4.23 -17.82 2.86
N ALA A 435 4.80 -18.90 3.39
CA ALA A 435 4.12 -19.76 4.35
C ALA A 435 3.67 -18.97 5.59
N GLY A 436 2.41 -19.13 6.02
CA GLY A 436 1.86 -18.51 7.24
C GLY A 436 1.02 -17.25 7.03
N VAL A 437 0.84 -16.76 5.80
CA VAL A 437 -0.17 -15.72 5.47
C VAL A 437 -1.51 -16.42 5.24
N GLY A 438 -2.54 -16.04 5.99
CA GLY A 438 -3.82 -16.76 6.10
C GLY A 438 -4.52 -17.08 4.77
N ASP A 439 -5.20 -18.22 4.78
CA ASP A 439 -5.81 -18.88 3.62
C ASP A 439 -7.21 -18.31 3.27
N THR A 440 -7.32 -16.98 3.17
CA THR A 440 -8.56 -16.36 2.68
C THR A 440 -8.56 -16.37 1.16
N ALA A 441 -9.62 -16.96 0.57
CA ALA A 441 -9.95 -16.81 -0.83
C ALA A 441 -10.12 -15.32 -1.14
N GLY A 442 -9.13 -14.73 -1.80
CA GLY A 442 -9.16 -13.38 -2.34
C GLY A 442 -9.80 -13.37 -3.72
N PRO A 443 -10.05 -12.18 -4.30
CA PRO A 443 -10.51 -12.06 -5.67
C PRO A 443 -9.47 -12.67 -6.65
N ASP A 444 -9.95 -13.11 -7.81
CA ASP A 444 -9.14 -13.78 -8.84
C ASP A 444 -7.99 -12.87 -9.36
N GLU A 445 -6.98 -13.44 -9.99
CA GLU A 445 -5.80 -12.75 -10.54
C GLU A 445 -6.17 -11.58 -11.49
N VAL A 446 -7.27 -11.73 -12.24
CA VAL A 446 -7.85 -10.68 -13.09
C VAL A 446 -8.28 -9.45 -12.27
N ALA A 447 -8.89 -9.68 -11.10
CA ALA A 447 -9.29 -8.62 -10.19
C ALA A 447 -8.08 -7.93 -9.56
N VAL A 448 -7.08 -8.71 -9.15
CA VAL A 448 -5.81 -8.18 -8.64
C VAL A 448 -5.14 -7.28 -9.67
N ALA A 449 -5.14 -7.66 -10.96
CA ALA A 449 -4.61 -6.83 -12.04
C ALA A 449 -5.38 -5.52 -12.22
N ALA A 450 -6.71 -5.55 -12.14
CA ALA A 450 -7.54 -4.34 -12.22
C ALA A 450 -7.26 -3.36 -11.06
N LEU A 451 -7.04 -3.89 -9.84
CA LEU A 451 -6.73 -3.08 -8.66
C LEU A 451 -5.37 -2.36 -8.78
N PHE A 452 -4.34 -3.01 -9.34
CA PHE A 452 -3.08 -2.34 -9.65
C PHE A 452 -3.26 -1.20 -10.66
N ALA A 453 -3.97 -1.47 -11.76
CA ALA A 453 -4.19 -0.48 -12.80
C ALA A 453 -4.89 0.79 -12.26
N GLN A 454 -5.86 0.63 -11.35
CA GLN A 454 -6.56 1.75 -10.70
C GLN A 454 -5.64 2.59 -9.81
N SER A 455 -4.70 1.93 -9.12
CA SER A 455 -3.70 2.61 -8.31
C SER A 455 -2.61 3.31 -9.14
N GLY A 456 -2.69 3.27 -10.48
CA GLY A 456 -1.69 3.84 -11.37
C GLY A 456 -0.39 3.03 -11.43
N VAL A 457 -0.38 1.81 -10.87
CA VAL A 457 0.76 0.91 -10.92
C VAL A 457 0.76 0.17 -12.23
N ILE A 458 1.89 0.20 -12.93
CA ILE A 458 2.13 -0.60 -14.13
C ILE A 458 2.51 -2.01 -13.68
N ARG A 459 1.51 -2.89 -13.56
CA ARG A 459 1.75 -4.30 -13.26
C ARG A 459 2.45 -4.99 -14.44
N VAL A 460 3.46 -5.78 -14.09
CA VAL A 460 4.17 -6.68 -15.00
C VAL A 460 4.19 -8.09 -14.43
N ASP A 461 4.42 -9.08 -15.28
CA ASP A 461 4.30 -10.50 -14.92
C ASP A 461 5.65 -11.20 -14.87
N THR A 462 6.71 -10.59 -15.43
CA THR A 462 8.06 -11.14 -15.43
C THR A 462 9.13 -10.09 -15.18
N VAL A 463 10.32 -10.52 -14.74
CA VAL A 463 11.47 -9.63 -14.52
C VAL A 463 11.94 -8.95 -15.82
N PRO A 464 12.01 -9.63 -16.98
CA PRO A 464 12.27 -8.95 -18.26
C PRO A 464 11.28 -7.83 -18.52
N GLU A 465 9.99 -8.04 -18.28
CA GLU A 465 8.97 -7.00 -18.48
C GLU A 465 9.12 -5.81 -17.52
N LEU A 466 9.52 -6.05 -16.27
CA LEU A 466 9.82 -4.99 -15.30
C LEU A 466 10.89 -4.05 -15.85
N LEU A 467 11.95 -4.62 -16.42
CA LEU A 467 13.05 -3.87 -17.01
C LEU A 467 12.69 -3.26 -18.37
N ASP A 468 11.92 -3.96 -19.20
CA ASP A 468 11.44 -3.48 -20.50
C ASP A 468 10.64 -2.17 -20.35
N VAL A 469 9.73 -2.14 -19.37
CA VAL A 469 8.94 -0.95 -19.04
C VAL A 469 9.79 0.10 -18.34
N GLY A 470 10.68 -0.31 -17.41
CA GLY A 470 11.57 0.59 -16.70
C GLY A 470 12.50 1.38 -17.61
N VAL A 471 13.14 0.72 -18.58
CA VAL A 471 14.01 1.35 -19.59
C VAL A 471 13.23 2.36 -20.43
N LEU A 472 12.00 2.03 -20.83
CA LEU A 472 11.14 2.94 -21.59
C LEU A 472 10.83 4.21 -20.81
N LEU A 473 10.32 4.07 -19.59
CA LEU A 473 9.95 5.21 -18.73
C LEU A 473 11.15 6.07 -18.35
N ALA A 474 12.33 5.47 -18.17
CA ALA A 474 13.54 6.19 -17.78
C ALA A 474 14.15 7.02 -18.93
N ASN A 475 13.82 6.70 -20.19
CA ASN A 475 14.51 7.26 -21.36
C ASN A 475 13.58 7.93 -22.39
N GLN A 476 12.26 7.81 -22.27
CA GLN A 476 11.30 8.32 -23.27
C GLN A 476 10.15 9.11 -22.63
N PRO A 477 9.57 10.10 -23.35
CA PRO A 477 8.36 10.78 -22.92
C PRO A 477 7.14 9.84 -22.94
N LEU A 478 6.05 10.25 -22.28
CA LEU A 478 4.80 9.49 -22.31
C LEU A 478 4.05 9.70 -23.64
N PRO A 479 3.38 8.68 -24.19
CA PRO A 479 2.61 8.81 -25.42
C PRO A 479 1.36 9.66 -25.22
N ALA A 480 1.10 10.57 -26.17
CA ALA A 480 -0.10 11.41 -26.18
C ALA A 480 -1.39 10.62 -26.44
N GLY A 481 -1.28 9.50 -27.16
CA GLY A 481 -2.38 8.62 -27.55
C GLY A 481 -1.89 7.23 -27.92
N GLY A 482 -2.78 6.42 -28.51
CA GLY A 482 -2.53 5.01 -28.82
C GLY A 482 -2.20 4.73 -30.29
N ARG A 483 -1.98 5.78 -31.11
CA ARG A 483 -1.71 5.64 -32.54
C ARG A 483 -0.23 5.45 -32.79
N VAL A 484 0.16 4.36 -33.44
CA VAL A 484 1.55 3.93 -33.58
C VAL A 484 1.97 4.00 -35.05
N GLY A 485 3.09 4.67 -35.31
CA GLY A 485 3.81 4.62 -36.57
C GLY A 485 4.84 3.50 -36.53
N VAL A 486 4.64 2.45 -37.33
CA VAL A 486 5.60 1.33 -37.45
C VAL A 486 6.52 1.61 -38.63
N VAL A 487 7.82 1.67 -38.39
CA VAL A 487 8.84 1.93 -39.42
C VAL A 487 9.91 0.86 -39.36
N GLY A 488 10.29 0.28 -40.49
CA GLY A 488 11.41 -0.65 -40.52
C GLY A 488 11.87 -1.03 -41.90
N ASN A 489 12.89 -1.86 -41.99
CA ASN A 489 13.50 -2.31 -43.26
C ASN A 489 13.16 -3.77 -43.61
N SER A 490 12.14 -4.33 -42.94
CA SER A 490 11.69 -5.71 -43.11
C SER A 490 10.17 -5.76 -43.08
N SER A 491 9.56 -6.05 -44.22
CA SER A 491 8.10 -6.23 -44.35
C SER A 491 7.53 -7.26 -43.38
N ALA A 492 8.23 -8.39 -43.16
CA ALA A 492 7.78 -9.44 -42.25
C ALA A 492 7.73 -8.97 -40.79
N LEU A 493 8.80 -8.32 -40.32
CA LEU A 493 8.89 -7.86 -38.92
C LEU A 493 8.02 -6.63 -38.65
N THR A 494 7.89 -5.72 -39.63
CA THR A 494 6.96 -4.58 -39.52
C THR A 494 5.50 -5.03 -39.53
N GLY A 495 5.16 -6.08 -40.30
CA GLY A 495 3.85 -6.74 -40.24
C GLY A 495 3.57 -7.43 -38.89
N LEU A 496 4.58 -8.07 -38.30
CA LEU A 496 4.49 -8.62 -36.94
C LEU A 496 4.26 -7.51 -35.91
N ALA A 497 4.95 -6.37 -36.06
CA ALA A 497 4.77 -5.21 -35.18
C ALA A 497 3.38 -4.60 -35.26
N ALA A 498 2.83 -4.47 -36.46
CA ALA A 498 1.46 -4.04 -36.65
C ALA A 498 0.47 -4.99 -35.97
N THR A 499 0.67 -6.30 -36.13
CA THR A 499 -0.18 -7.33 -35.49
C THR A 499 -0.09 -7.28 -33.97
N ALA A 500 1.13 -7.15 -33.42
CA ALA A 500 1.35 -6.99 -31.99
C ALA A 500 0.69 -5.73 -31.44
N CYS A 501 0.73 -4.61 -32.18
CA CYS A 501 0.07 -3.36 -31.77
C CYS A 501 -1.43 -3.58 -31.58
N VAL A 502 -2.09 -4.16 -32.59
CA VAL A 502 -3.52 -4.47 -32.53
C VAL A 502 -3.84 -5.43 -31.38
N GLY A 503 -3.02 -6.48 -31.20
CA GLY A 503 -3.19 -7.45 -30.11
C GLY A 503 -3.06 -6.86 -28.71
N GLN A 504 -2.33 -5.75 -28.56
CA GLN A 504 -2.16 -5.02 -27.30
C GLN A 504 -3.13 -3.83 -27.15
N GLY A 505 -4.07 -3.66 -28.08
CA GLY A 505 -5.06 -2.57 -28.07
C GLY A 505 -4.53 -1.22 -28.56
N LEU A 506 -3.34 -1.18 -29.17
CA LEU A 506 -2.83 0.00 -29.87
C LEU A 506 -3.36 0.03 -31.31
N THR A 507 -3.44 1.23 -31.89
CA THR A 507 -3.91 1.42 -33.27
C THR A 507 -2.73 1.74 -34.16
N VAL A 508 -2.53 1.01 -35.27
CA VAL A 508 -1.53 1.40 -36.27
C VAL A 508 -2.08 2.59 -37.07
N ALA A 509 -1.31 3.67 -37.16
CA ALA A 509 -1.75 4.88 -37.84
C ALA A 509 -1.91 4.67 -39.36
N ASP A 510 -2.80 5.44 -39.99
CA ASP A 510 -3.06 5.35 -41.43
C ASP A 510 -1.79 5.65 -42.25
N GLY A 511 -1.45 4.77 -43.19
CA GLY A 511 -0.22 4.87 -43.99
C GLY A 511 0.98 4.13 -43.40
N TYR A 512 0.79 3.38 -42.31
CA TYR A 512 1.78 2.49 -41.70
C TYR A 512 1.31 1.02 -41.75
N PRO A 513 2.22 0.02 -41.65
CA PRO A 513 3.67 0.13 -41.50
C PRO A 513 4.37 0.71 -42.74
N ARG A 514 5.46 1.45 -42.51
CA ARG A 514 6.36 1.96 -43.55
C ARG A 514 7.59 1.06 -43.65
N ASP A 515 7.68 0.31 -44.75
CA ASP A 515 8.87 -0.48 -45.09
C ASP A 515 9.83 0.37 -45.95
N VAL A 516 11.02 0.65 -45.43
CA VAL A 516 12.08 1.37 -46.17
C VAL A 516 12.92 0.45 -47.04
N ALA A 517 12.64 -0.86 -47.07
CA ALA A 517 13.38 -1.92 -47.75
C ALA A 517 14.75 -2.27 -47.12
N PRO A 518 15.21 -3.54 -47.23
CA PRO A 518 16.47 -3.99 -46.63
C PRO A 518 17.72 -3.27 -47.13
N SER A 519 17.65 -2.71 -48.34
CA SER A 519 18.74 -1.97 -48.97
C SER A 519 18.82 -0.49 -48.57
N ALA A 520 17.90 0.03 -47.75
CA ALA A 520 17.83 1.46 -47.44
C ALA A 520 18.94 1.97 -46.52
N GLY A 521 19.57 3.09 -46.92
CA GLY A 521 20.67 3.75 -46.22
C GLY A 521 20.30 4.29 -44.84
N ALA A 522 21.29 4.70 -44.04
CA ALA A 522 21.01 5.35 -42.76
C ALA A 522 20.22 6.67 -42.95
N ASP A 523 20.53 7.43 -44.00
CA ASP A 523 19.83 8.68 -44.32
C ASP A 523 18.36 8.47 -44.71
N GLU A 524 18.08 7.43 -45.50
CA GLU A 524 16.72 7.07 -45.89
C GLU A 524 15.91 6.58 -44.67
N PHE A 525 16.55 5.79 -43.80
CA PHE A 525 15.94 5.36 -42.55
C PHE A 525 15.69 6.56 -41.61
N ALA A 526 16.65 7.48 -41.49
CA ALA A 526 16.53 8.70 -40.71
C ALA A 526 15.39 9.60 -41.19
N ALA A 527 15.29 9.80 -42.51
CA ALA A 527 14.21 10.57 -43.11
C ALA A 527 12.84 9.94 -42.83
N ALA A 528 12.72 8.62 -42.97
CA ALA A 528 11.49 7.91 -42.67
C ALA A 528 11.06 8.04 -41.20
N LEU A 529 12.01 7.95 -40.26
CA LEU A 529 11.74 8.16 -38.84
C LEU A 529 11.34 9.61 -38.55
N ALA A 530 12.03 10.59 -39.11
CA ALA A 530 11.74 12.02 -38.92
C ALA A 530 10.35 12.40 -39.45
N GLU A 531 9.99 11.95 -40.66
CA GLU A 531 8.65 12.14 -41.22
C GLU A 531 7.57 11.47 -40.36
N THR A 532 7.83 10.27 -39.86
CA THR A 532 6.90 9.55 -38.98
C THR A 532 6.69 10.27 -37.65
N ALA A 533 7.78 10.75 -37.05
CA ALA A 533 7.71 11.48 -35.81
C ALA A 533 7.05 12.86 -35.97
N ALA A 534 7.14 13.50 -37.14
CA ALA A 534 6.45 14.74 -37.46
C ALA A 534 4.96 14.55 -37.80
N ASP A 535 4.48 13.34 -38.08
CA ASP A 535 3.08 13.09 -38.46
C ASP A 535 2.13 13.17 -37.27
N ASP A 536 1.22 14.16 -37.25
CA ASP A 536 0.23 14.37 -36.18
C ASP A 536 -0.76 13.20 -35.98
N ARG A 537 -0.80 12.25 -36.91
CA ARG A 537 -1.57 11.01 -36.79
C ARG A 537 -0.87 9.94 -35.93
N VAL A 538 0.41 10.14 -35.63
CA VAL A 538 1.25 9.21 -34.86
C VAL A 538 1.51 9.79 -33.47
N ASP A 539 1.29 8.99 -32.43
CA ASP A 539 1.55 9.34 -31.04
C ASP A 539 2.80 8.64 -30.48
N ALA A 540 3.23 7.53 -31.08
CA ALA A 540 4.40 6.74 -30.70
C ALA A 540 5.00 6.00 -31.90
N LEU A 541 6.29 5.66 -31.84
CA LEU A 541 7.00 4.98 -32.91
C LEU A 541 7.48 3.58 -32.49
N VAL A 542 7.28 2.60 -33.37
CA VAL A 542 7.90 1.27 -33.26
C VAL A 542 8.87 1.11 -34.42
N VAL A 543 10.15 1.04 -34.10
CA VAL A 543 11.24 0.96 -35.07
C VAL A 543 11.75 -0.46 -35.15
N VAL A 544 11.79 -1.00 -36.36
CA VAL A 544 12.19 -2.38 -36.65
C VAL A 544 13.41 -2.37 -37.55
N PHE A 545 14.52 -2.93 -37.07
CA PHE A 545 15.75 -3.02 -37.85
C PHE A 545 16.29 -4.46 -37.92
N ALA A 546 16.35 -4.99 -39.13
CA ALA A 546 17.06 -6.21 -39.47
C ALA A 546 18.41 -5.87 -40.12
N PRO A 547 19.55 -6.35 -39.59
CA PRO A 547 20.84 -6.09 -40.22
C PRO A 547 20.91 -6.74 -41.62
N PRO A 548 21.56 -6.08 -42.60
CA PRO A 548 21.71 -6.63 -43.95
C PRO A 548 22.57 -7.90 -43.94
N LEU A 549 22.29 -8.83 -44.87
CA LEU A 549 23.07 -10.07 -45.01
C LEU A 549 24.45 -9.79 -45.62
N PRO A 550 25.47 -10.63 -45.35
CA PRO A 550 26.77 -10.54 -46.01
C PRO A 550 26.64 -10.48 -47.53
N GLY A 551 27.27 -9.47 -48.16
CA GLY A 551 27.20 -9.26 -49.61
C GLY A 551 26.02 -8.42 -50.10
N GLN A 552 25.08 -8.01 -49.22
CA GLN A 552 24.01 -7.06 -49.55
C GLN A 552 24.46 -5.59 -49.46
N ARG A 553 25.66 -5.31 -48.91
CA ARG A 553 26.30 -3.98 -48.88
C ARG A 553 27.83 -4.08 -48.88
N THR A 554 28.49 -3.14 -49.56
CA THR A 554 29.94 -2.91 -49.52
C THR A 554 30.32 -1.83 -48.50
N GLU A 555 31.59 -1.84 -48.10
CA GLU A 555 32.20 -1.23 -46.92
C GLU A 555 32.05 0.31 -46.79
N VAL A 556 31.89 0.76 -45.52
CA VAL A 556 32.04 2.13 -44.96
C VAL A 556 30.83 3.08 -45.10
N ASP A 557 30.27 3.47 -43.93
CA ASP A 557 29.20 4.46 -43.62
C ASP A 557 27.76 4.06 -44.00
N ALA A 558 26.75 4.04 -43.11
CA ALA A 558 26.57 4.66 -41.82
C ALA A 558 25.83 3.71 -40.87
N ASP A 559 26.24 3.73 -39.60
CA ASP A 559 25.54 3.09 -38.50
C ASP A 559 24.08 3.59 -38.49
N VAL A 560 23.12 2.74 -38.88
CA VAL A 560 21.68 3.11 -38.88
C VAL A 560 21.23 3.52 -37.47
N THR A 561 21.96 3.11 -36.43
CA THR A 561 21.70 3.58 -35.08
C THR A 561 22.04 5.07 -34.90
N ALA A 562 22.93 5.65 -35.70
CA ALA A 562 23.23 7.10 -35.73
C ALA A 562 22.04 7.94 -36.24
N ALA A 563 21.05 7.34 -36.91
CA ALA A 563 19.81 8.00 -37.31
C ALA A 563 18.80 8.16 -36.16
N LEU A 564 18.93 7.35 -35.09
CA LEU A 564 17.96 7.32 -34.00
C LEU A 564 17.91 8.60 -33.15
N PRO A 565 19.04 9.25 -32.80
CA PRO A 565 19.00 10.49 -32.00
C PRO A 565 18.21 11.63 -32.66
N ALA A 566 18.23 11.72 -34.00
CA ALA A 566 17.46 12.73 -34.73
C ALA A 566 15.95 12.49 -34.65
N ALA A 567 15.52 11.22 -34.64
CA ALA A 567 14.12 10.84 -34.45
C ALA A 567 13.61 11.14 -33.03
N LEU A 568 14.48 11.02 -32.02
CA LEU A 568 14.16 11.33 -30.62
C LEU A 568 13.88 12.82 -30.37
N ALA A 569 14.44 13.72 -31.18
CA ALA A 569 14.31 15.16 -31.00
C ALA A 569 12.87 15.69 -31.16
N LEU A 570 11.97 14.89 -31.72
CA LEU A 570 10.57 15.26 -32.02
C LEU A 570 9.58 14.92 -30.90
N GLY A 571 10.05 14.38 -29.75
CA GLY A 571 9.28 14.33 -28.52
C GLY A 571 8.18 13.26 -28.44
N LYS A 572 8.12 12.32 -29.39
CA LYS A 572 7.24 11.13 -29.32
C LYS A 572 8.01 9.91 -28.82
N PRO A 573 7.41 9.08 -27.93
CA PRO A 573 8.06 7.87 -27.45
C PRO A 573 8.41 6.93 -28.61
N THR A 574 9.65 6.46 -28.59
CA THR A 574 10.19 5.55 -29.61
C THR A 574 10.72 4.29 -28.95
N VAL A 575 10.21 3.14 -29.38
CA VAL A 575 10.75 1.82 -29.01
C VAL A 575 11.38 1.18 -30.24
N ALA A 576 12.46 0.42 -30.05
CA ALA A 576 13.14 -0.21 -31.17
C ALA A 576 13.51 -1.67 -30.93
N THR A 577 13.46 -2.46 -31.99
CA THR A 577 13.91 -3.85 -32.01
C THR A 577 15.04 -4.02 -33.02
N PHE A 578 16.16 -4.54 -32.54
CA PHE A 578 17.39 -4.72 -33.31
C PHE A 578 17.86 -6.16 -33.15
N LEU A 579 17.97 -6.88 -34.27
CA LEU A 579 18.36 -8.30 -34.24
C LEU A 579 19.84 -8.50 -33.91
N VAL A 580 20.73 -7.52 -34.16
CA VAL A 580 22.17 -7.58 -33.82
C VAL A 580 22.74 -6.17 -33.60
N GLY A 581 23.46 -5.92 -32.49
CA GLY A 581 24.21 -4.68 -32.23
C GLY A 581 23.94 -4.02 -30.87
N ARG A 582 24.82 -3.10 -30.44
CA ARG A 582 24.57 -2.19 -29.29
C ARG A 582 23.93 -0.91 -29.81
N LEU A 583 22.86 -0.44 -29.17
CA LEU A 583 22.22 0.83 -29.51
C LEU A 583 22.88 2.03 -28.82
N PRO A 584 22.76 3.24 -29.40
CA PRO A 584 23.13 4.49 -28.75
C PRO A 584 22.26 4.71 -27.51
N ALA A 585 22.82 5.45 -26.55
CA ALA A 585 22.13 5.77 -25.30
C ALA A 585 20.82 6.53 -25.58
N GLY A 586 19.75 6.20 -24.84
CA GLY A 586 18.47 6.93 -24.86
C GLY A 586 17.34 6.27 -25.65
N VAL A 587 17.58 5.30 -26.54
CA VAL A 587 16.51 4.51 -27.18
C VAL A 587 16.37 3.13 -26.53
N PRO A 588 15.20 2.77 -25.97
CA PRO A 588 14.93 1.43 -25.49
C PRO A 588 15.03 0.38 -26.61
N ALA A 589 15.96 -0.57 -26.41
CA ALA A 589 16.23 -1.70 -27.30
C ALA A 589 15.56 -2.97 -26.78
N TYR A 590 14.81 -3.67 -27.62
CA TYR A 590 14.15 -4.93 -27.26
C TYR A 590 14.60 -6.08 -28.17
N GLY A 591 14.68 -7.27 -27.56
CA GLY A 591 15.07 -8.49 -28.26
C GLY A 591 14.06 -8.94 -29.32
N GLY A 592 12.82 -8.49 -29.22
CA GLY A 592 11.75 -8.77 -30.18
C GLY A 592 10.74 -7.63 -30.25
N VAL A 593 9.86 -7.75 -31.23
CA VAL A 593 8.81 -6.78 -31.53
C VAL A 593 7.73 -6.80 -30.45
N GLU A 594 7.38 -7.99 -29.98
CA GLU A 594 6.33 -8.23 -29.01
C GLU A 594 6.67 -7.61 -27.65
N GLU A 595 7.93 -7.73 -27.20
CA GLU A 595 8.43 -7.07 -25.99
C GLU A 595 8.30 -5.54 -26.11
N ALA A 596 8.76 -4.97 -27.23
CA ALA A 596 8.74 -3.52 -27.47
C ALA A 596 7.31 -2.97 -27.44
N VAL A 597 6.41 -3.61 -28.16
CA VAL A 597 5.00 -3.20 -28.25
C VAL A 597 4.28 -3.41 -26.92
N ARG A 598 4.54 -4.50 -26.20
CA ARG A 598 3.97 -4.76 -24.87
C ARG A 598 4.40 -3.70 -23.85
N ALA A 599 5.67 -3.30 -23.85
CA ALA A 599 6.18 -2.22 -23.00
C ALA A 599 5.48 -0.89 -23.35
N LEU A 600 5.42 -0.54 -24.63
CA LEU A 600 4.74 0.67 -25.11
C LEU A 600 3.25 0.69 -24.72
N ALA A 601 2.53 -0.42 -24.89
CA ALA A 601 1.13 -0.52 -24.52
C ALA A 601 0.88 -0.33 -23.02
N ARG A 602 1.78 -0.83 -22.16
CA ARG A 602 1.72 -0.62 -20.71
C ARG A 602 1.95 0.84 -20.33
N VAL A 603 2.96 1.49 -20.92
CA VAL A 603 3.22 2.92 -20.70
C VAL A 603 2.09 3.79 -21.26
N HIS A 604 1.48 3.40 -22.39
CA HIS A 604 0.31 4.06 -22.94
C HIS A 604 -0.89 4.01 -21.98
N ARG A 605 -1.23 2.84 -21.42
CA ARG A 605 -2.31 2.71 -20.42
C ARG A 605 -2.06 3.56 -19.18
N TYR A 606 -0.81 3.65 -18.73
CA TYR A 606 -0.43 4.56 -17.64
C TYR A 606 -0.63 6.04 -18.02
N ALA A 607 -0.22 6.44 -19.23
CA ALA A 607 -0.44 7.79 -19.73
C ALA A 607 -1.94 8.13 -19.85
N GLU A 608 -2.78 7.17 -20.23
CA GLU A 608 -4.23 7.33 -20.19
C GLU A 608 -4.75 7.53 -18.76
N TRP A 609 -4.31 6.71 -17.81
CA TRP A 609 -4.68 6.86 -16.41
C TRP A 609 -4.28 8.22 -15.83
N LEU A 610 -3.11 8.74 -16.20
CA LEU A 610 -2.65 10.08 -15.80
C LEU A 610 -3.57 11.20 -16.31
N ARG A 611 -4.03 11.08 -17.56
CA ARG A 611 -4.96 12.05 -18.17
C ARG A 611 -6.35 12.02 -17.56
N ARG A 612 -6.76 10.90 -16.94
CA ARG A 612 -8.06 10.81 -16.26
C ARG A 612 -8.06 11.70 -15.02
N PRO A 613 -9.08 12.57 -14.85
CA PRO A 613 -9.20 13.37 -13.65
C PRO A 613 -9.37 12.46 -12.42
N PRO A 614 -8.78 12.81 -11.27
CA PRO A 614 -9.06 12.07 -10.04
C PRO A 614 -10.55 12.21 -9.70
N GLY A 615 -11.25 11.07 -9.55
CA GLY A 615 -12.63 11.07 -9.07
C GLY A 615 -12.75 11.65 -7.66
N VAL A 616 -13.93 12.17 -7.32
CA VAL A 616 -14.24 12.74 -6.00
C VAL A 616 -14.98 11.71 -5.16
N ALA A 617 -14.61 11.57 -3.88
CA ALA A 617 -15.34 10.74 -2.93
C ALA A 617 -16.75 11.34 -2.70
N PRO A 618 -17.82 10.52 -2.76
CA PRO A 618 -19.18 11.03 -2.61
C PRO A 618 -19.48 11.42 -1.16
N GLU A 619 -20.28 12.48 -0.97
CA GLU A 619 -21.05 12.64 0.26
C GLU A 619 -22.37 11.89 0.11
N LEU A 620 -22.56 10.82 0.90
CA LEU A 620 -23.76 9.99 0.84
C LEU A 620 -24.76 10.41 1.92
N PRO A 621 -25.98 10.86 1.55
CA PRO A 621 -27.00 11.22 2.53
C PRO A 621 -27.62 9.97 3.18
N GLY A 622 -28.12 10.15 4.40
CA GLY A 622 -28.90 9.12 5.12
C GLY A 622 -28.06 8.02 5.76
N ILE A 623 -26.76 8.26 6.01
CA ILE A 623 -25.92 7.33 6.78
C ILE A 623 -26.04 7.64 8.27
N ASP A 624 -26.49 6.66 9.05
CA ASP A 624 -26.59 6.72 10.51
C ASP A 624 -25.45 5.91 11.16
N ARG A 625 -24.36 6.60 11.50
CA ARG A 625 -23.16 5.97 12.06
C ARG A 625 -23.39 5.40 13.47
N ASP A 626 -24.29 6.00 14.24
CA ASP A 626 -24.59 5.57 15.60
C ASP A 626 -25.41 4.27 15.56
N ALA A 627 -26.40 4.18 14.66
CA ALA A 627 -27.14 2.96 14.40
C ALA A 627 -26.22 1.83 13.89
N ALA A 628 -25.30 2.13 12.98
CA ALA A 628 -24.34 1.16 12.46
C ALA A 628 -23.44 0.59 13.57
N ALA A 629 -22.95 1.45 14.48
CA ALA A 629 -22.16 1.02 15.62
C ALA A 629 -22.98 0.13 16.58
N ALA A 630 -24.25 0.49 16.83
CA ALA A 630 -25.16 -0.28 17.68
C ALA A 630 -25.52 -1.66 17.09
N ALA A 631 -25.58 -1.78 15.76
CA ALA A 631 -25.87 -3.03 15.05
C ALA A 631 -24.71 -4.05 15.15
N LEU A 632 -23.47 -3.58 15.33
CA LEU A 632 -22.27 -4.39 15.52
C LEU A 632 -22.02 -4.69 17.01
N ARG A 633 -22.87 -5.52 17.64
CA ARG A 633 -22.70 -5.90 19.06
C ARG A 633 -21.55 -6.89 19.26
N VAL A 634 -21.10 -7.06 20.51
CA VAL A 634 -20.02 -8.00 20.87
C VAL A 634 -20.48 -9.47 20.67
N ASP A 635 -21.76 -9.76 20.91
CA ASP A 635 -22.31 -11.12 20.93
C ASP A 635 -23.10 -11.50 19.66
N GLY A 636 -23.12 -10.63 18.64
CA GLY A 636 -23.85 -10.86 17.39
C GLY A 636 -23.90 -9.63 16.50
N THR A 637 -24.39 -9.77 15.27
CA THR A 637 -24.58 -8.67 14.33
C THR A 637 -26.00 -8.67 13.82
N ASP A 638 -26.68 -7.55 13.98
CA ASP A 638 -27.95 -7.28 13.32
C ASP A 638 -27.65 -6.81 11.89
N VAL A 639 -27.76 -7.75 10.94
CA VAL A 639 -27.39 -7.52 9.54
C VAL A 639 -28.31 -6.50 8.89
N ASP A 640 -29.61 -6.60 9.13
CA ASP A 640 -30.60 -5.72 8.51
C ASP A 640 -30.47 -4.29 9.06
N ALA A 641 -30.29 -4.14 10.38
CA ALA A 641 -30.03 -2.82 10.98
C ALA A 641 -28.72 -2.20 10.49
N LEU A 642 -27.66 -3.00 10.34
CA LEU A 642 -26.38 -2.52 9.81
C LEU A 642 -26.51 -2.02 8.37
N LEU A 643 -27.17 -2.79 7.50
CA LEU A 643 -27.36 -2.40 6.10
C LEU A 643 -28.28 -1.17 5.99
N ALA A 644 -29.36 -1.12 6.76
CA ALA A 644 -30.29 0.01 6.80
C ALA A 644 -29.60 1.30 7.28
N ALA A 645 -28.66 1.21 8.22
CA ALA A 645 -27.85 2.36 8.66
C ALA A 645 -26.99 2.98 7.55
N TYR A 646 -26.70 2.23 6.48
CA TYR A 646 -26.05 2.72 5.26
C TYR A 646 -27.03 2.97 4.10
N GLY A 647 -28.35 2.90 4.36
CA GLY A 647 -29.40 3.07 3.36
C GLY A 647 -29.55 1.89 2.39
N ILE A 648 -29.15 0.68 2.80
CA ILE A 648 -29.28 -0.54 2.01
C ILE A 648 -30.42 -1.39 2.60
N GLU A 649 -31.53 -1.50 1.88
CA GLU A 649 -32.69 -2.27 2.31
C GLU A 649 -32.81 -3.59 1.52
N ALA A 650 -32.75 -4.72 2.24
CA ALA A 650 -33.03 -6.03 1.68
C ALA A 650 -34.54 -6.35 1.79
N VAL A 651 -35.08 -7.02 0.78
CA VAL A 651 -36.49 -7.44 0.79
C VAL A 651 -36.71 -8.45 1.93
N ALA A 652 -37.59 -8.10 2.87
CA ALA A 652 -37.86 -8.90 4.05
C ALA A 652 -38.32 -10.33 3.67
N SER A 653 -37.77 -11.32 4.37
CA SER A 653 -38.13 -12.73 4.21
C SER A 653 -38.58 -13.31 5.55
N VAL A 654 -39.63 -14.12 5.54
CA VAL A 654 -40.17 -14.77 6.74
C VAL A 654 -39.67 -16.22 6.79
N PRO A 655 -38.82 -16.60 7.76
CA PRO A 655 -38.42 -17.98 7.94
C PRO A 655 -39.57 -18.82 8.52
N VAL A 656 -39.79 -19.99 7.93
CA VAL A 656 -40.85 -20.93 8.29
C VAL A 656 -40.31 -22.35 8.27
N ALA A 657 -40.83 -23.20 9.15
CA ALA A 657 -40.44 -24.61 9.27
C ALA A 657 -41.63 -25.57 9.09
N SER A 658 -42.80 -25.07 8.65
CA SER A 658 -43.97 -25.87 8.32
C SER A 658 -44.74 -25.29 7.14
N VAL A 659 -45.50 -26.15 6.46
CA VAL A 659 -46.33 -25.75 5.32
C VAL A 659 -47.42 -24.75 5.72
N ASP A 660 -48.03 -24.91 6.89
CA ASP A 660 -49.08 -24.00 7.36
C ASP A 660 -48.49 -22.64 7.73
N ALA A 661 -47.31 -22.61 8.37
CA ALA A 661 -46.60 -21.36 8.62
C ALA A 661 -46.18 -20.66 7.30
N ALA A 662 -45.83 -21.43 6.27
CA ALA A 662 -45.52 -20.88 4.95
C ALA A 662 -46.73 -20.22 4.29
N VAL A 663 -47.91 -20.84 4.38
CA VAL A 663 -49.17 -20.29 3.88
C VAL A 663 -49.56 -19.04 4.68
N ASP A 664 -49.51 -19.09 6.01
CA ASP A 664 -49.82 -17.93 6.86
C ASP A 664 -48.88 -16.75 6.59
N ALA A 665 -47.59 -17.01 6.41
CA ALA A 665 -46.62 -16.01 6.02
C ALA A 665 -46.93 -15.44 4.63
N ALA A 666 -47.27 -16.28 3.65
CA ALA A 666 -47.61 -15.84 2.29
C ALA A 666 -48.87 -14.96 2.27
N THR A 667 -49.90 -15.32 3.05
CA THR A 667 -51.14 -14.54 3.17
C THR A 667 -50.90 -13.18 3.84
N ARG A 668 -50.01 -13.10 4.84
CA ARG A 668 -49.63 -11.82 5.46
C ARG A 668 -48.79 -10.92 4.55
N VAL A 669 -47.87 -11.52 3.79
CA VAL A 669 -46.97 -10.81 2.87
C VAL A 669 -47.71 -10.34 1.61
N GLY A 670 -48.70 -11.12 1.15
CA GLY A 670 -49.46 -10.87 -0.07
C GLY A 670 -48.91 -11.64 -1.27
N PHE A 671 -49.82 -12.21 -2.06
CA PHE A 671 -49.48 -12.96 -3.27
C PHE A 671 -49.23 -12.04 -4.49
N PRO A 672 -48.38 -12.44 -5.47
CA PRO A 672 -47.62 -13.69 -5.49
C PRO A 672 -46.35 -13.64 -4.62
N VAL A 673 -45.95 -14.81 -4.10
CA VAL A 673 -44.74 -14.97 -3.27
C VAL A 673 -43.72 -15.92 -3.89
N ALA A 674 -42.49 -15.86 -3.38
CA ALA A 674 -41.45 -16.85 -3.64
C ALA A 674 -41.16 -17.67 -2.39
N LEU A 675 -40.86 -18.95 -2.58
CA LEU A 675 -40.26 -19.82 -1.56
C LEU A 675 -38.79 -20.06 -1.86
N LYS A 676 -37.92 -19.93 -0.85
CA LYS A 676 -36.47 -20.16 -0.96
C LYS A 676 -35.98 -21.09 0.14
N ALA A 677 -35.09 -22.03 -0.17
CA ALA A 677 -34.50 -22.88 0.85
C ALA A 677 -33.72 -22.02 1.87
N ALA A 678 -33.84 -22.31 3.18
CA ALA A 678 -33.21 -21.48 4.20
C ALA A 678 -31.68 -21.68 4.29
N ALA A 679 -31.10 -22.71 3.70
CA ALA A 679 -29.66 -22.95 3.72
C ALA A 679 -28.88 -21.88 2.92
N ALA A 680 -27.86 -21.26 3.52
CA ALA A 680 -27.16 -20.08 2.99
C ALA A 680 -26.66 -20.22 1.53
N GLY A 681 -26.15 -21.39 1.13
CA GLY A 681 -25.65 -21.65 -0.23
C GLY A 681 -26.72 -21.97 -1.28
N LEU A 682 -27.99 -22.14 -0.89
CA LEU A 682 -29.08 -22.57 -1.77
C LEU A 682 -30.10 -21.46 -2.07
N ARG A 683 -30.08 -20.35 -1.31
CA ARG A 683 -31.08 -19.26 -1.35
C ARG A 683 -31.24 -18.55 -2.70
N HIS A 684 -30.27 -18.67 -3.60
CA HIS A 684 -30.26 -18.05 -4.94
C HIS A 684 -30.19 -19.09 -6.08
N ARG A 685 -30.16 -20.38 -5.77
CA ARG A 685 -29.93 -21.48 -6.73
C ARG A 685 -31.22 -21.98 -7.38
N LEU A 686 -31.76 -21.16 -8.28
CA LEU A 686 -32.93 -21.50 -9.12
C LEU A 686 -32.69 -22.76 -9.96
N ASP A 687 -31.46 -22.94 -10.44
CA ASP A 687 -31.00 -24.08 -11.26
C ASP A 687 -31.15 -25.43 -10.57
N LEU A 688 -30.97 -25.46 -9.24
CA LEU A 688 -31.16 -26.65 -8.42
C LEU A 688 -32.62 -26.85 -7.99
N GLY A 689 -33.48 -25.87 -8.25
CA GLY A 689 -34.84 -25.87 -7.73
C GLY A 689 -34.92 -25.53 -6.23
N ALA A 690 -33.90 -24.89 -5.65
CA ALA A 690 -33.95 -24.40 -4.27
C ALA A 690 -34.75 -23.10 -4.10
N VAL A 691 -35.28 -22.56 -5.21
CA VAL A 691 -36.14 -21.38 -5.26
C VAL A 691 -37.37 -21.71 -6.12
N ARG A 692 -38.57 -21.36 -5.65
CA ARG A 692 -39.84 -21.43 -6.36
C ARG A 692 -40.41 -20.01 -6.43
N LEU A 693 -40.60 -19.50 -7.65
CA LEU A 693 -41.06 -18.14 -7.89
C LEU A 693 -42.53 -18.14 -8.30
N ASP A 694 -43.15 -16.95 -8.25
CA ASP A 694 -44.47 -16.66 -8.80
C ASP A 694 -45.57 -17.61 -8.31
N LEU A 695 -45.68 -17.77 -6.99
CA LEU A 695 -46.72 -18.59 -6.37
C LEU A 695 -47.94 -17.70 -6.11
N PRO A 696 -49.04 -17.83 -6.85
CA PRO A 696 -50.14 -16.86 -6.84
C PRO A 696 -51.18 -17.13 -5.74
N ASP A 697 -51.14 -18.30 -5.12
CA ASP A 697 -52.16 -18.76 -4.17
C ASP A 697 -51.63 -19.77 -3.15
N GLU A 698 -52.44 -20.05 -2.12
CA GLU A 698 -52.11 -20.99 -1.06
C GLU A 698 -51.83 -22.40 -1.58
N ALA A 699 -52.60 -22.87 -2.58
CA ALA A 699 -52.44 -24.20 -3.14
C ALA A 699 -51.05 -24.38 -3.79
N SER A 700 -50.57 -23.34 -4.47
CA SER A 700 -49.25 -23.29 -5.09
C SER A 700 -48.13 -23.25 -4.04
N VAL A 701 -48.32 -22.48 -2.95
CA VAL A 701 -47.39 -22.48 -1.81
C VAL A 701 -47.29 -23.85 -1.15
N ARG A 702 -48.42 -24.52 -0.91
CA ARG A 702 -48.44 -25.86 -0.29
C ARG A 702 -47.68 -26.89 -1.12
N ARG A 703 -47.89 -26.93 -2.43
CA ARG A 703 -47.15 -27.82 -3.35
C ARG A 703 -45.67 -27.50 -3.37
N ALA A 704 -45.33 -26.23 -3.59
CA ALA A 704 -43.94 -25.79 -3.66
C ALA A 704 -43.17 -26.07 -2.37
N TYR A 705 -43.79 -25.85 -1.20
CA TYR A 705 -43.20 -26.16 0.10
C TYR A 705 -42.95 -27.67 0.25
N ALA A 706 -43.91 -28.53 -0.10
CA ALA A 706 -43.74 -29.97 0.01
C ALA A 706 -42.56 -30.48 -0.85
N ASP A 707 -42.46 -29.99 -2.09
CA ASP A 707 -41.36 -30.33 -3.00
C ASP A 707 -40.01 -29.86 -2.44
N MET A 708 -39.96 -28.63 -1.92
CA MET A 708 -38.73 -28.07 -1.34
C MET A 708 -38.33 -28.77 -0.04
N ALA A 709 -39.28 -29.10 0.82
CA ALA A 709 -39.04 -29.80 2.07
C ALA A 709 -38.44 -31.19 1.84
N ALA A 710 -38.90 -31.89 0.80
CA ALA A 710 -38.37 -33.19 0.40
C ALA A 710 -36.94 -33.12 -0.15
N GLY A 711 -36.60 -32.05 -0.89
CA GLY A 711 -35.30 -31.90 -1.55
C GLY A 711 -34.21 -31.19 -0.73
N PHE A 712 -34.58 -30.21 0.11
CA PHE A 712 -33.65 -29.27 0.74
C PHE A 712 -33.85 -29.08 2.25
N GLY A 713 -34.84 -29.74 2.84
CA GLY A 713 -35.20 -29.62 4.26
C GLY A 713 -36.39 -28.69 4.52
N ALA A 714 -37.00 -28.82 5.69
CA ALA A 714 -38.24 -28.12 6.05
C ALA A 714 -38.07 -26.60 6.24
N ASP A 715 -36.86 -26.10 6.49
CA ASP A 715 -36.65 -24.67 6.69
C ASP A 715 -36.67 -23.92 5.36
N VAL A 716 -37.69 -23.09 5.18
CA VAL A 716 -37.96 -22.30 3.96
C VAL A 716 -38.15 -20.84 4.33
N LEU A 717 -37.84 -19.95 3.40
CA LEU A 717 -38.09 -18.52 3.48
C LEU A 717 -39.23 -18.15 2.54
N VAL A 718 -40.23 -17.44 3.06
CA VAL A 718 -41.32 -16.84 2.28
C VAL A 718 -40.97 -15.37 2.02
N GLN A 719 -40.96 -14.95 0.76
CA GLN A 719 -40.60 -13.57 0.37
C GLN A 719 -41.59 -13.03 -0.67
N PRO A 720 -41.98 -11.75 -0.62
CA PRO A 720 -42.81 -11.16 -1.68
C PRO A 720 -42.10 -11.18 -3.03
N MET A 721 -42.87 -11.34 -4.12
CA MET A 721 -42.34 -11.12 -5.46
C MET A 721 -42.11 -9.63 -5.70
N VAL A 722 -40.96 -9.29 -6.29
CA VAL A 722 -40.69 -7.96 -6.83
C VAL A 722 -40.78 -7.99 -8.36
N PRO A 723 -41.00 -6.84 -9.03
CA PRO A 723 -40.97 -6.80 -10.49
C PRO A 723 -39.67 -7.37 -11.07
N PRO A 724 -39.73 -8.05 -12.23
CA PRO A 724 -38.55 -8.65 -12.85
C PRO A 724 -37.54 -7.58 -13.29
N GLY A 725 -36.27 -7.95 -13.27
CA GLY A 725 -35.15 -7.08 -13.64
C GLY A 725 -33.92 -7.89 -14.05
N VAL A 726 -32.85 -7.19 -14.42
CA VAL A 726 -31.56 -7.82 -14.67
C VAL A 726 -30.96 -8.21 -13.32
N ALA A 727 -30.61 -9.49 -13.15
CA ALA A 727 -29.97 -9.95 -11.94
C ALA A 727 -28.50 -9.53 -11.91
N CYS A 728 -28.08 -8.94 -10.79
CA CYS A 728 -26.72 -8.49 -10.51
C CYS A 728 -26.25 -9.07 -9.18
N VAL A 729 -24.94 -9.05 -8.97
CA VAL A 729 -24.27 -9.45 -7.74
C VAL A 729 -23.37 -8.30 -7.31
N VAL A 730 -23.49 -7.89 -6.05
CA VAL A 730 -22.56 -6.96 -5.41
C VAL A 730 -21.86 -7.68 -4.26
N GLU A 731 -20.55 -7.58 -4.21
CA GLU A 731 -19.74 -8.23 -3.20
C GLU A 731 -18.76 -7.25 -2.56
N LEU A 732 -18.48 -7.46 -1.30
CA LEU A 732 -17.35 -6.91 -0.59
C LEU A 732 -16.51 -8.08 -0.10
N VAL A 733 -15.23 -8.07 -0.41
CA VAL A 733 -14.27 -9.06 0.10
C VAL A 733 -13.04 -8.36 0.64
N GLU A 734 -12.43 -8.92 1.68
CA GLU A 734 -11.13 -8.48 2.16
C GLU A 734 -10.04 -9.17 1.34
N ASP A 735 -9.37 -8.41 0.47
CA ASP A 735 -8.21 -8.86 -0.28
C ASP A 735 -6.91 -8.68 0.55
N PRO A 736 -6.02 -9.69 0.62
CA PRO A 736 -4.77 -9.59 1.36
C PRO A 736 -3.78 -8.53 0.85
N ALA A 737 -3.88 -8.09 -0.40
CA ALA A 737 -2.98 -7.15 -1.06
C ALA A 737 -3.54 -5.72 -1.19
N PHE A 738 -4.86 -5.55 -1.20
CA PHE A 738 -5.54 -4.25 -1.35
C PHE A 738 -6.47 -3.87 -0.18
N GLY A 739 -6.74 -4.77 0.77
CA GLY A 739 -7.76 -4.56 1.80
C GLY A 739 -9.17 -4.81 1.26
N PRO A 740 -10.21 -4.14 1.74
CA PRO A 740 -11.55 -4.34 1.23
C PRO A 740 -11.68 -3.84 -0.21
N VAL A 741 -12.25 -4.68 -1.04
CA VAL A 741 -12.55 -4.40 -2.43
C VAL A 741 -14.00 -4.71 -2.71
N VAL A 742 -14.65 -3.82 -3.46
CA VAL A 742 -16.04 -3.96 -3.87
C VAL A 742 -16.07 -4.55 -5.28
N GLY A 743 -16.87 -5.59 -5.47
CA GLY A 743 -17.09 -6.27 -6.74
C GLY A 743 -18.51 -6.09 -7.25
N PHE A 744 -18.67 -6.02 -8.57
CA PHE A 744 -19.95 -6.08 -9.26
C PHE A 744 -19.87 -7.02 -10.45
N GLY A 745 -20.96 -7.75 -10.69
CA GLY A 745 -21.15 -8.51 -11.90
C GLY A 745 -22.62 -8.78 -12.15
N LEU A 746 -22.93 -9.35 -13.31
CA LEU A 746 -24.26 -9.85 -13.57
C LEU A 746 -24.44 -11.23 -12.97
N GLY A 747 -25.61 -11.49 -12.40
CA GLY A 747 -25.95 -12.78 -11.80
C GLY A 747 -26.30 -13.83 -12.85
N GLY A 748 -26.01 -15.09 -12.56
CA GLY A 748 -26.31 -16.23 -13.43
C GLY A 748 -25.14 -17.19 -13.58
N VAL A 749 -25.46 -18.45 -13.89
CA VAL A 749 -24.47 -19.54 -13.94
C VAL A 749 -23.36 -19.27 -14.96
N ALA A 750 -23.69 -18.70 -16.13
CA ALA A 750 -22.71 -18.43 -17.18
C ALA A 750 -21.74 -17.30 -16.80
N THR A 751 -22.22 -16.23 -16.18
CA THR A 751 -21.36 -15.11 -15.74
C THR A 751 -20.49 -15.52 -14.56
N GLU A 752 -21.01 -16.35 -13.65
CA GLU A 752 -20.23 -16.96 -12.56
C GLU A 752 -19.12 -17.86 -13.09
N LEU A 753 -19.41 -18.75 -14.06
CA LEU A 753 -18.42 -19.66 -14.64
C LEU A 753 -17.32 -18.92 -15.42
N LEU A 754 -17.67 -17.82 -16.08
CA LEU A 754 -16.73 -17.00 -16.85
C LEU A 754 -15.95 -15.99 -16.00
N GLY A 755 -16.28 -15.85 -14.72
CA GLY A 755 -15.67 -14.86 -13.84
C GLY A 755 -15.93 -13.41 -14.30
N ASP A 756 -17.08 -13.13 -14.92
CA ASP A 756 -17.39 -11.81 -15.51
C ASP A 756 -17.78 -10.78 -14.44
N ARG A 757 -16.77 -10.32 -13.69
CA ARG A 757 -16.88 -9.39 -12.57
C ARG A 757 -15.83 -8.29 -12.65
N ALA A 758 -16.21 -7.10 -12.22
CA ALA A 758 -15.31 -5.97 -12.03
C ALA A 758 -15.09 -5.70 -10.54
N TRP A 759 -13.92 -5.15 -10.19
CA TRP A 759 -13.52 -4.89 -8.81
C TRP A 759 -12.93 -3.49 -8.65
N ARG A 760 -13.16 -2.85 -7.49
CA ARG A 760 -12.57 -1.57 -7.11
C ARG A 760 -12.12 -1.58 -5.65
N ALA A 761 -10.97 -0.97 -5.36
CA ALA A 761 -10.54 -0.73 -3.98
C ALA A 761 -11.35 0.39 -3.34
N VAL A 762 -11.58 0.30 -2.02
CA VAL A 762 -12.21 1.39 -1.25
C VAL A 762 -11.16 2.42 -0.79
N PRO A 763 -11.54 3.71 -0.61
CA PRO A 763 -12.86 4.30 -0.85
C PRO A 763 -13.17 4.47 -2.34
N LEU A 764 -14.46 4.31 -2.70
CA LEU A 764 -14.95 4.48 -4.07
C LEU A 764 -15.30 5.93 -4.37
N THR A 765 -15.01 6.37 -5.59
CA THR A 765 -15.51 7.64 -6.16
C THR A 765 -16.76 7.39 -7.02
N HIS A 766 -17.50 8.44 -7.35
CA HIS A 766 -18.62 8.33 -8.31
C HIS A 766 -18.19 7.74 -9.65
N THR A 767 -17.00 8.10 -10.13
CA THR A 767 -16.41 7.55 -11.35
C THR A 767 -16.12 6.06 -11.19
N ASP A 768 -15.51 5.65 -10.07
CA ASP A 768 -15.21 4.24 -9.80
C ASP A 768 -16.48 3.39 -9.83
N ALA A 769 -17.56 3.83 -9.17
CA ALA A 769 -18.82 3.09 -9.12
C ALA A 769 -19.52 3.00 -10.49
N ALA A 770 -19.53 4.09 -11.27
CA ALA A 770 -20.10 4.08 -12.61
C ALA A 770 -19.35 3.14 -13.55
N GLU A 771 -18.01 3.15 -13.51
CA GLU A 771 -17.18 2.22 -14.28
C GLU A 771 -17.35 0.77 -13.82
N LEU A 772 -17.47 0.52 -12.51
CA LEU A 772 -17.72 -0.80 -11.94
C LEU A 772 -18.98 -1.45 -12.54
N VAL A 773 -20.02 -0.65 -12.79
CA VAL A 773 -21.27 -1.10 -13.43
C VAL A 773 -21.10 -1.39 -14.93
N ASP A 774 -20.20 -0.67 -15.60
CA ASP A 774 -19.99 -0.75 -17.05
C ASP A 774 -18.95 -1.79 -17.50
N GLU A 775 -18.04 -2.18 -16.61
CA GLU A 775 -16.87 -2.99 -16.93
C GLU A 775 -17.15 -4.47 -17.19
N PRO A 776 -18.12 -5.16 -16.54
CA PRO A 776 -18.44 -6.54 -16.87
C PRO A 776 -18.78 -6.67 -18.36
N ARG A 777 -18.31 -7.73 -19.01
CA ARG A 777 -18.55 -8.00 -20.44
C ARG A 777 -20.04 -8.13 -20.75
N ALA A 778 -20.83 -8.58 -19.78
CA ALA A 778 -22.28 -8.68 -19.85
C ALA A 778 -23.02 -7.37 -19.51
N ALA A 779 -22.33 -6.27 -19.15
CA ALA A 779 -22.93 -4.96 -18.87
C ALA A 779 -23.82 -4.39 -20.00
N PRO A 780 -23.67 -4.72 -21.30
CA PRO A 780 -24.64 -4.33 -22.32
C PRO A 780 -26.08 -4.76 -22.01
N LEU A 781 -26.32 -5.80 -21.21
CA LEU A 781 -27.66 -6.18 -20.74
C LEU A 781 -28.32 -5.08 -19.89
N LEU A 782 -27.52 -4.29 -19.15
CA LEU A 782 -28.00 -3.16 -18.34
C LEU A 782 -28.43 -1.96 -19.19
N ARG A 783 -27.95 -1.87 -20.45
CA ARG A 783 -28.25 -0.78 -21.39
C ARG A 783 -29.45 -1.07 -22.29
N GLY A 784 -30.11 -2.22 -22.09
CA GLY A 784 -31.17 -2.70 -22.95
C GLY A 784 -30.63 -3.54 -24.10
N HIS A 785 -30.69 -4.87 -23.95
CA HIS A 785 -30.32 -5.82 -25.00
C HIS A 785 -31.58 -6.45 -25.60
N ARG A 786 -31.62 -6.60 -26.93
CA ARG A 786 -32.76 -7.18 -27.67
C ARG A 786 -34.12 -6.52 -27.37
N GLY A 787 -34.13 -5.20 -27.20
CA GLY A 787 -35.37 -4.43 -26.99
C GLY A 787 -35.83 -4.33 -25.53
N ALA A 788 -35.08 -4.89 -24.57
CA ALA A 788 -35.32 -4.61 -23.15
C ALA A 788 -35.04 -3.14 -22.83
N ALA A 789 -35.77 -2.56 -21.87
CA ALA A 789 -35.51 -1.22 -21.38
C ALA A 789 -34.18 -1.17 -20.60
N PRO A 790 -33.40 -0.08 -20.70
CA PRO A 790 -32.23 0.13 -19.85
C PRO A 790 -32.62 0.16 -18.37
N VAL A 791 -31.76 -0.37 -17.51
CA VAL A 791 -31.98 -0.31 -16.05
C VAL A 791 -31.49 1.01 -15.47
N ASP A 792 -31.90 1.32 -14.25
CA ASP A 792 -31.38 2.43 -13.46
C ASP A 792 -29.96 2.12 -12.97
N ARG A 793 -28.99 2.49 -13.80
CA ARG A 793 -27.57 2.33 -13.52
C ARG A 793 -27.07 3.27 -12.42
N ALA A 794 -27.76 4.40 -12.19
CA ALA A 794 -27.39 5.33 -11.12
C ALA A 794 -27.73 4.73 -9.75
N ALA A 795 -28.86 4.04 -9.62
CA ALA A 795 -29.21 3.30 -8.41
C ALA A 795 -28.21 2.16 -8.10
N LEU A 796 -27.72 1.46 -9.12
CA LEU A 796 -26.64 0.47 -8.94
C LEU A 796 -25.33 1.12 -8.46
N ALA A 797 -24.96 2.26 -9.03
CA ALA A 797 -23.76 3.00 -8.61
C ALA A 797 -23.90 3.51 -7.16
N ASP A 798 -25.06 4.03 -6.76
CA ASP A 798 -25.34 4.46 -5.38
C ASP A 798 -25.22 3.29 -4.39
N LEU A 799 -25.77 2.12 -4.72
CA LEU A 799 -25.61 0.92 -3.90
C LEU A 799 -24.13 0.54 -3.71
N LEU A 800 -23.33 0.57 -4.78
CA LEU A 800 -21.90 0.26 -4.70
C LEU A 800 -21.15 1.26 -3.81
N LEU A 801 -21.47 2.56 -3.91
CA LEU A 801 -20.90 3.59 -3.05
C LEU A 801 -21.25 3.37 -1.57
N ARG A 802 -22.50 2.99 -1.26
CA ARG A 802 -22.94 2.66 0.11
C ARG A 802 -22.22 1.44 0.67
N VAL A 803 -22.05 0.38 -0.14
CA VAL A 803 -21.27 -0.81 0.25
C VAL A 803 -19.79 -0.43 0.49
N GLY A 804 -19.23 0.43 -0.37
CA GLY A 804 -17.87 0.95 -0.20
C GLY A 804 -17.69 1.76 1.08
N GLN A 805 -18.64 2.64 1.41
CA GLN A 805 -18.63 3.44 2.63
C GLN A 805 -18.75 2.55 3.89
N LEU A 806 -19.64 1.56 3.87
CA LEU A 806 -19.77 0.56 4.93
C LEU A 806 -18.44 -0.16 5.17
N ALA A 807 -17.76 -0.59 4.09
CA ALA A 807 -16.48 -1.27 4.18
C ALA A 807 -15.37 -0.39 4.78
N ASP A 808 -15.33 0.89 4.41
CA ASP A 808 -14.32 1.82 4.90
C ASP A 808 -14.53 2.12 6.39
N GLU A 809 -15.77 2.42 6.80
CA GLU A 809 -16.12 2.80 8.17
C GLU A 809 -16.19 1.62 9.16
N GLN A 810 -16.43 0.38 8.71
CA GLN A 810 -16.68 -0.78 9.60
C GLN A 810 -15.59 -1.87 9.53
N PRO A 811 -14.50 -1.78 10.33
CA PRO A 811 -13.42 -2.78 10.45
C PRO A 811 -13.79 -4.21 10.75
N ARG A 812 -14.94 -4.43 11.36
CA ARG A 812 -15.39 -5.76 11.74
C ARG A 812 -16.05 -6.50 10.59
N VAL A 813 -16.52 -5.79 9.56
CA VAL A 813 -17.13 -6.39 8.38
C VAL A 813 -16.03 -6.98 7.50
N ARG A 814 -16.12 -8.28 7.23
CA ARG A 814 -15.14 -9.05 6.44
C ARG A 814 -15.61 -9.35 5.03
N SER A 815 -16.91 -9.50 4.88
CA SER A 815 -17.53 -9.63 3.57
C SER A 815 -18.99 -9.23 3.61
N VAL A 816 -19.47 -8.70 2.50
CA VAL A 816 -20.88 -8.45 2.21
C VAL A 816 -21.18 -9.12 0.88
N THR A 817 -22.29 -9.84 0.78
CA THR A 817 -22.75 -10.41 -0.49
C THR A 817 -24.21 -10.03 -0.66
N LEU A 818 -24.50 -9.26 -1.70
CA LEU A 818 -25.85 -8.92 -2.14
C LEU A 818 -26.14 -9.73 -3.40
N ASN A 819 -26.87 -10.83 -3.25
CA ASN A 819 -27.11 -11.77 -4.35
C ASN A 819 -28.48 -12.47 -4.26
N PRO A 820 -29.42 -12.20 -5.18
CA PRO A 820 -29.32 -11.26 -6.29
C PRO A 820 -29.75 -9.82 -5.92
N VAL A 821 -29.20 -8.84 -6.62
CA VAL A 821 -29.75 -7.48 -6.75
C VAL A 821 -30.46 -7.40 -8.09
N LEU A 822 -31.78 -7.15 -8.09
CA LEU A 822 -32.53 -6.97 -9.34
C LEU A 822 -32.52 -5.50 -9.75
N ALA A 823 -31.96 -5.20 -10.91
CA ALA A 823 -31.92 -3.87 -11.50
C ALA A 823 -33.02 -3.68 -12.53
N ARG A 824 -33.73 -2.55 -12.46
CA ARG A 824 -34.90 -2.21 -13.26
C ARG A 824 -34.84 -0.75 -13.71
N PRO A 825 -35.64 -0.33 -14.71
CA PRO A 825 -35.67 1.08 -15.13
C PRO A 825 -36.08 2.07 -14.03
N ASP A 826 -36.78 1.60 -12.99
CA ASP A 826 -37.31 2.40 -11.88
C ASP A 826 -36.52 2.25 -10.56
N GLY A 827 -35.37 1.57 -10.60
CA GLY A 827 -34.48 1.40 -9.44
C GLY A 827 -33.99 -0.03 -9.26
N ILE A 828 -33.73 -0.41 -8.01
CA ILE A 828 -33.17 -1.72 -7.65
C ILE A 828 -33.95 -2.40 -6.53
N SER A 829 -33.77 -3.71 -6.37
CA SER A 829 -34.25 -4.46 -5.22
C SER A 829 -33.22 -5.49 -4.79
N VAL A 830 -32.73 -5.38 -3.55
CA VAL A 830 -31.78 -6.33 -2.96
C VAL A 830 -32.59 -7.52 -2.42
N LEU A 831 -32.53 -8.67 -3.08
CA LEU A 831 -33.36 -9.82 -2.69
C LEU A 831 -32.77 -10.64 -1.55
N HIS A 832 -31.45 -10.57 -1.38
CA HIS A 832 -30.78 -11.24 -0.28
C HIS A 832 -29.47 -10.54 0.03
N ALA A 833 -29.17 -10.41 1.32
CA ALA A 833 -27.91 -9.92 1.81
C ALA A 833 -27.32 -10.90 2.83
N GLN A 834 -26.01 -11.08 2.77
CA GLN A 834 -25.24 -11.80 3.76
C GLN A 834 -24.07 -10.93 4.19
N VAL A 835 -23.88 -10.77 5.50
CA VAL A 835 -22.74 -10.06 6.07
C VAL A 835 -21.99 -11.00 6.99
N ARG A 836 -20.68 -11.10 6.80
CA ARG A 836 -19.79 -11.83 7.71
C ARG A 836 -18.98 -10.82 8.50
N VAL A 837 -19.11 -10.90 9.82
CA VAL A 837 -18.26 -10.15 10.74
C VAL A 837 -17.16 -11.04 11.32
N GLY A 838 -16.04 -10.44 11.70
CA GLY A 838 -14.96 -11.11 12.40
C GLY A 838 -14.36 -10.22 13.47
N GLY A 839 -13.36 -10.74 14.19
CA GLY A 839 -12.52 -9.90 15.04
C GLY A 839 -11.95 -8.73 14.24
N VAL A 840 -11.76 -7.58 14.88
CA VAL A 840 -11.11 -6.42 14.25
C VAL A 840 -9.75 -6.92 13.74
N ALA A 841 -9.58 -7.03 12.42
CA ALA A 841 -8.21 -7.17 11.91
C ALA A 841 -7.48 -5.94 12.40
N ALA A 842 -6.23 -6.11 12.82
CA ALA A 842 -5.33 -4.99 12.87
C ALA A 842 -5.44 -4.28 11.51
N ARG A 843 -6.06 -3.10 11.47
CA ARG A 843 -6.06 -2.19 10.33
C ARG A 843 -4.92 -1.22 10.56
N PRO A 844 -3.67 -1.57 10.18
CA PRO A 844 -2.50 -0.73 10.45
C PRO A 844 -2.56 0.66 9.80
N ASP A 845 -3.54 0.93 8.93
CA ASP A 845 -3.72 2.17 8.18
C ASP A 845 -4.72 3.18 8.79
N THR A 846 -5.64 2.73 9.66
CA THR A 846 -6.72 3.57 10.24
C THR A 846 -6.53 3.90 11.72
N GLY A 847 -5.41 3.47 12.29
CA GLY A 847 -5.03 3.72 13.68
C GLY A 847 -3.88 4.73 13.82
N PRO A 848 -3.49 5.04 15.07
CA PRO A 848 -2.34 5.89 15.33
C PRO A 848 -1.06 5.24 14.78
N ARG A 849 -0.09 6.09 14.39
CA ARG A 849 1.13 5.61 13.72
C ARG A 849 1.89 4.58 14.56
N ARG A 850 2.39 3.55 13.88
CA ARG A 850 3.22 2.46 14.40
C ARG A 850 4.05 1.87 13.26
N LEU A 851 5.19 1.27 13.59
CA LEU A 851 6.04 0.49 12.69
C LEU A 851 5.47 -0.91 12.41
#